data_AF-A0A5F8H6A6-F1
#
_entry.id   AF-A0A5F8H6A6-F1
#
_cell.length_a   1.000
_cell.length_b   1.000
_cell.length_c   1.000
_cell.angle_alpha   90.00
_cell.angle_beta   90.00
_cell.angle_gamma   90.00
#
_symmetry.space_group_name_H-M   'P 1'
#
loop_
_entity.id
_entity.type
_entity.pdbx_description
1 polymer ?
#
loop_
_entity_poly.entity_id
_entity_poly.type
_entity_poly.pdbx_seq_one_letter_code
_entity_poly.pdbx_strand_id
1 'polypeptide(L)'
;MSEFHSLFWWFVFFFPCFFSISTDFILTQDSSVSPSCQKGFFPCGNLTKCLPRAFHCDGVNDCGNGADEENCGDNSGWASIFDTIHGNPNNMDLSQECYLQQYPQCCACKETELECINVNLKSVPLVSSNVTLFSIYSNTKYKKGQPGTSRLKCCSVCRYLSHNCITSLRPGVFKDLHELSWLILDDNPITRISQQLFTGLNSLFFLSMINNHLEALPKEMCKHMPHLNWVFLPRNQIDFVPDKTFSSLKNLGELDLSNNMIMDLPHHIFKDLKHLQKLNLSYNPLPYLDEDHFKSLKYLQSLDLEKIEIPNINTRMFQHMRNLSYIYFKNFRYCSYAPHVRICIPLTDGISSFEDLLANNILRIFVWVIAFITCFGNLFVICMRTFIRAENKTHAMSIKILCCADCLMGVYLFFVGFFDIKYRGQYQKYALLWMESLQCRLMGFLAMLSTEVSVLLLTYLTLEKYVVIVFPFSNIRPGKHQTLIILVCIWIAGFLIAIIPFWSEEFFGNFYGKNGVCFPLYDQTEDFRSKGYSLGIFLGVNLLAFLIIVFSYISMFCSIQKTALQTSDMRIPIRRDVALANRFFFIVFSDAICWIPVFVIKTLSLFQVEIPDTITSWIVIFFLPINSALNPILYTLTTSFFKDKLKQLLHKHRRRSIFKSEKKSLSTSIVWTDDSSSLKLGMLNKIILGDSVTKPTYL
;
A
#
# COMPACT_ATOMS: atom_id res chain seq x y z
N MET A 1 7.48 -1.01 38.88
CA MET A 1 8.32 -2.02 38.20
C MET A 1 7.50 -3.20 37.73
N SER A 2 6.64 -3.82 38.56
CA SER A 2 5.77 -4.94 38.15
C SER A 2 4.71 -4.61 37.07
N GLU A 3 4.04 -3.46 37.16
CA GLU A 3 3.04 -3.05 36.13
C GLU A 3 3.67 -2.72 34.76
N PHE A 4 4.90 -2.19 34.75
CA PHE A 4 5.64 -1.89 33.52
C PHE A 4 6.20 -3.16 32.86
N HIS A 5 6.54 -4.18 33.66
CA HIS A 5 6.88 -5.51 33.16
C HIS A 5 5.67 -6.18 32.49
N SER A 6 4.45 -5.97 32.99
CA SER A 6 3.23 -6.51 32.37
C SER A 6 2.92 -5.88 31.00
N LEU A 7 3.15 -4.57 30.82
CA LEU A 7 2.99 -3.88 29.53
C LEU A 7 4.06 -4.32 28.51
N PHE A 8 5.29 -4.53 28.99
CA PHE A 8 6.39 -5.08 28.19
C PHE A 8 6.08 -6.50 27.69
N TRP A 9 5.58 -7.39 28.56
CA TRP A 9 5.19 -8.74 28.16
C TRP A 9 3.92 -8.75 27.28
N TRP A 10 2.99 -7.81 27.47
CA TRP A 10 1.83 -7.66 26.59
C TRP A 10 2.26 -7.29 25.15
N PHE A 11 3.24 -6.40 24.99
CA PHE A 11 3.83 -6.04 23.69
C PHE A 11 4.66 -7.17 23.05
N VAL A 12 5.42 -7.92 23.84
CA VAL A 12 6.33 -8.97 23.35
C VAL A 12 5.60 -10.28 23.02
N PHE A 13 4.48 -10.60 23.69
CA PHE A 13 3.74 -11.86 23.47
C PHE A 13 2.62 -11.78 22.43
N PHE A 14 1.96 -10.64 22.25
CA PHE A 14 0.87 -10.55 21.26
C PHE A 14 1.37 -10.42 19.81
N PHE A 15 2.62 -10.01 19.61
CA PHE A 15 3.19 -9.76 18.29
C PHE A 15 3.55 -11.04 17.50
N PRO A 16 4.06 -12.13 18.11
CA PRO A 16 4.36 -13.37 17.39
C PRO A 16 3.18 -14.36 17.28
N CYS A 17 2.24 -14.36 18.24
CA CYS A 17 1.12 -15.31 18.24
C CYS A 17 0.08 -15.04 17.14
N PHE A 18 0.00 -13.81 16.61
CA PHE A 18 -0.98 -13.46 15.58
C PHE A 18 -0.60 -13.98 14.18
N PHE A 19 0.67 -14.32 13.95
CA PHE A 19 1.13 -14.88 12.67
C PHE A 19 0.77 -16.38 12.51
N SER A 20 0.51 -17.10 13.61
CA SER A 20 0.28 -18.55 13.59
C SER A 20 -1.19 -18.99 13.58
N ILE A 21 -2.16 -18.08 13.73
CA ILE A 21 -3.59 -18.46 13.78
C ILE A 21 -4.27 -18.41 12.39
N SER A 22 -3.54 -18.01 11.34
CA SER A 22 -4.10 -17.86 9.99
C SER A 22 -4.06 -19.13 9.13
N THR A 23 -3.52 -20.25 9.62
CA THR A 23 -3.24 -21.43 8.77
C THR A 23 -4.20 -22.61 8.89
N ASP A 24 -5.06 -22.66 9.92
CA ASP A 24 -5.78 -23.91 10.23
C ASP A 24 -7.30 -23.71 10.25
N PHE A 25 -8.00 -23.60 9.11
CA PHE A 25 -9.40 -24.06 9.01
C PHE A 25 -10.00 -24.06 7.58
N ILE A 26 -9.60 -24.97 6.67
CA ILE A 26 -10.44 -25.33 5.51
C ILE A 26 -10.32 -26.82 5.22
N LEU A 27 -11.43 -27.56 5.38
CA LEU A 27 -11.70 -28.80 4.64
C LEU A 27 -13.18 -29.21 4.80
N THR A 28 -13.95 -29.16 3.70
CA THR A 28 -14.56 -30.34 3.05
C THR A 28 -15.57 -29.93 1.94
N GLN A 29 -15.34 -30.49 0.75
CA GLN A 29 -16.15 -30.55 -0.50
C GLN A 29 -17.40 -31.48 -0.30
N ASP A 30 -18.47 -31.53 -1.13
CA ASP A 30 -18.54 -31.49 -2.61
C ASP A 30 -20.00 -31.46 -3.18
N SER A 31 -20.13 -31.00 -4.45
CA SER A 31 -21.10 -31.35 -5.54
C SER A 31 -22.63 -31.03 -5.43
N SER A 32 -23.46 -30.76 -6.46
CA SER A 32 -23.43 -30.31 -7.89
C SER A 32 -24.92 -30.07 -8.32
N VAL A 33 -25.24 -29.01 -9.09
CA VAL A 33 -26.13 -28.85 -10.30
C VAL A 33 -26.42 -27.34 -10.56
N SER A 34 -26.27 -26.80 -11.79
CA SER A 34 -26.28 -25.34 -12.14
C SER A 34 -27.63 -24.70 -12.51
N PRO A 35 -27.89 -23.44 -12.07
CA PRO A 35 -28.97 -22.56 -12.48
C PRO A 35 -28.41 -21.18 -12.93
N SER A 36 -29.25 -20.38 -13.58
CA SER A 36 -28.88 -19.05 -14.07
C SER A 36 -28.70 -18.02 -12.94
N CYS A 37 -27.55 -17.34 -12.88
CA CYS A 37 -27.22 -16.31 -11.89
C CYS A 37 -27.59 -14.87 -12.33
N GLN A 38 -27.86 -14.01 -11.34
CA GLN A 38 -28.18 -12.58 -11.53
C GLN A 38 -26.92 -11.75 -11.87
N LYS A 39 -27.08 -10.62 -12.56
CA LYS A 39 -25.96 -9.75 -13.01
C LYS A 39 -25.08 -9.33 -11.82
N GLY A 40 -23.76 -9.57 -11.92
CA GLY A 40 -22.76 -9.29 -10.88
C GLY A 40 -22.24 -10.54 -10.15
N PHE A 41 -22.91 -11.68 -10.35
CA PHE A 41 -22.52 -12.97 -9.79
C PHE A 41 -22.17 -13.96 -10.90
N PHE A 42 -21.27 -14.90 -10.62
CA PHE A 42 -20.92 -16.00 -11.54
C PHE A 42 -21.36 -17.35 -10.94
N PRO A 43 -21.84 -18.28 -11.77
CA PRO A 43 -22.19 -19.63 -11.32
C PRO A 43 -20.91 -20.43 -11.06
N CYS A 44 -20.90 -21.18 -9.96
CA CYS A 44 -19.83 -22.13 -9.63
C CYS A 44 -19.86 -23.38 -10.51
N GLY A 45 -19.68 -23.21 -11.82
CA GLY A 45 -19.79 -24.27 -12.82
C GLY A 45 -21.19 -24.89 -12.80
N ASN A 46 -21.26 -26.21 -12.63
CA ASN A 46 -22.52 -26.92 -12.47
C ASN A 46 -23.09 -26.81 -11.05
N LEU A 47 -23.18 -25.64 -10.40
CA LEU A 47 -23.77 -25.49 -9.04
C LEU A 47 -24.81 -24.38 -8.99
N THR A 48 -25.83 -24.52 -8.10
CA THR A 48 -26.81 -23.46 -7.77
C THR A 48 -26.29 -22.32 -6.94
N LYS A 49 -25.00 -22.36 -6.68
CA LYS A 49 -24.27 -21.33 -5.97
C LYS A 49 -23.75 -20.31 -6.97
N CYS A 50 -24.19 -19.07 -6.77
CA CYS A 50 -23.69 -17.90 -7.47
C CYS A 50 -22.75 -17.16 -6.51
N LEU A 51 -21.49 -16.96 -6.90
CA LEU A 51 -20.54 -16.18 -6.12
C LEU A 51 -20.38 -14.77 -6.71
N PRO A 52 -20.15 -13.75 -5.87
CA PRO A 52 -19.68 -12.46 -6.33
C PRO A 52 -18.39 -12.60 -7.15
N ARG A 53 -18.24 -11.83 -8.22
CA ARG A 53 -17.06 -11.90 -9.11
C ARG A 53 -15.70 -11.65 -8.44
N ALA A 54 -15.68 -11.07 -7.24
CA ALA A 54 -14.46 -10.84 -6.48
C ALA A 54 -13.82 -12.14 -5.96
N PHE A 55 -14.60 -13.21 -5.82
CA PHE A 55 -14.19 -14.55 -5.40
C PHE A 55 -13.88 -15.46 -6.59
N HIS A 56 -13.40 -14.88 -7.67
CA HIS A 56 -12.97 -15.61 -8.86
C HIS A 56 -11.50 -15.29 -9.02
N CYS A 57 -10.64 -16.31 -8.96
CA CYS A 57 -9.20 -16.18 -9.08
C CYS A 57 -8.53 -15.44 -7.93
N ASP A 58 -9.04 -15.65 -6.73
CA ASP A 58 -8.49 -15.08 -5.51
C ASP A 58 -7.57 -16.07 -4.77
N GLY A 59 -7.32 -17.23 -5.36
CA GLY A 59 -6.48 -18.29 -4.81
C GLY A 59 -7.21 -19.16 -3.79
N VAL A 60 -8.52 -18.96 -3.61
CA VAL A 60 -9.36 -19.65 -2.63
C VAL A 60 -10.50 -20.33 -3.36
N ASN A 61 -10.65 -21.64 -3.14
CA ASN A 61 -11.75 -22.40 -3.72
C ASN A 61 -13.04 -22.19 -2.89
N ASP A 62 -13.72 -21.08 -3.12
CA ASP A 62 -15.02 -20.68 -2.58
C ASP A 62 -16.20 -21.41 -3.25
N CYS A 63 -16.03 -21.88 -4.48
CA CYS A 63 -17.02 -22.70 -5.16
C CYS A 63 -17.07 -24.14 -4.61
N GLY A 64 -16.05 -24.56 -3.86
CA GLY A 64 -15.85 -25.92 -3.37
C GLY A 64 -15.31 -26.85 -4.45
N ASN A 65 -15.75 -26.73 -5.71
CA ASN A 65 -15.27 -27.55 -6.83
C ASN A 65 -14.07 -26.96 -7.59
N GLY A 66 -13.54 -25.81 -7.17
CA GLY A 66 -12.41 -25.12 -7.81
C GLY A 66 -12.78 -24.37 -9.07
N ALA A 67 -14.07 -24.32 -9.46
CA ALA A 67 -14.52 -23.67 -10.69
C ALA A 67 -14.29 -22.15 -10.70
N ASP A 68 -14.13 -21.57 -9.53
CA ASP A 68 -13.72 -20.19 -9.31
C ASP A 68 -12.22 -19.93 -9.46
N GLU A 69 -11.41 -20.97 -9.32
CA GLU A 69 -9.95 -20.93 -9.43
C GLU A 69 -9.44 -21.54 -10.74
N GLU A 70 -10.34 -21.99 -11.59
CA GLU A 70 -10.06 -22.46 -12.94
C GLU A 70 -10.03 -21.28 -13.93
N ASN A 71 -9.09 -21.30 -14.89
CA ASN A 71 -8.89 -20.25 -15.91
C ASN A 71 -8.61 -18.85 -15.33
N CYS A 72 -7.82 -18.82 -14.26
CA CYS A 72 -7.51 -17.61 -13.51
C CYS A 72 -6.35 -16.77 -14.01
N GLY A 73 -5.61 -17.30 -14.98
CA GLY A 73 -4.81 -16.47 -15.86
C GLY A 73 -5.63 -15.98 -17.04
N ASP A 74 -5.18 -14.91 -17.65
CA ASP A 74 -5.43 -14.72 -19.07
C ASP A 74 -4.62 -15.78 -19.84
N ASN A 75 -4.97 -17.08 -19.69
CA ASN A 75 -4.26 -18.24 -20.23
C ASN A 75 -4.40 -18.37 -21.75
N SER A 76 -4.69 -17.27 -22.43
CA SER A 76 -4.73 -17.21 -23.88
C SER A 76 -3.55 -16.36 -24.37
N GLY A 77 -2.90 -16.78 -25.45
CA GLY A 77 -1.77 -16.06 -26.03
C GLY A 77 -0.43 -16.74 -25.75
N TRP A 78 0.65 -15.95 -25.77
CA TRP A 78 2.03 -16.46 -25.86
C TRP A 78 2.36 -17.58 -24.89
N ALA A 79 1.88 -17.60 -23.64
CA ALA A 79 2.19 -18.68 -22.71
C ALA A 79 1.74 -20.07 -23.20
N SER A 80 0.50 -20.21 -23.71
CA SER A 80 0.02 -21.48 -24.28
C SER A 80 0.74 -21.84 -25.58
N ILE A 81 1.12 -20.82 -26.36
CA ILE A 81 1.85 -20.98 -27.62
C ILE A 81 3.29 -21.41 -27.35
N PHE A 82 3.94 -20.79 -26.37
CA PHE A 82 5.30 -21.07 -25.95
C PHE A 82 5.42 -22.47 -25.38
N ASP A 83 4.44 -22.92 -24.59
CA ASP A 83 4.36 -24.30 -24.10
C ASP A 83 4.16 -25.31 -25.25
N THR A 84 3.44 -24.93 -26.31
CA THR A 84 3.26 -25.75 -27.52
C THR A 84 4.55 -25.85 -28.36
N ILE A 85 5.33 -24.76 -28.45
CA ILE A 85 6.58 -24.70 -29.23
C ILE A 85 7.77 -25.28 -28.45
N HIS A 86 7.89 -24.97 -27.16
CA HIS A 86 9.08 -25.30 -26.35
C HIS A 86 8.91 -26.56 -25.49
N GLY A 87 7.71 -27.14 -25.41
CA GLY A 87 7.44 -28.49 -24.91
C GLY A 87 7.85 -28.78 -23.46
N ASN A 88 6.85 -29.12 -22.63
CA ASN A 88 7.04 -29.82 -21.36
C ASN A 88 7.84 -31.13 -21.57
N PRO A 89 8.86 -31.50 -20.75
CA PRO A 89 9.81 -32.59 -21.05
C PRO A 89 9.25 -34.02 -21.10
N ASN A 90 7.93 -34.22 -21.10
CA ASN A 90 7.32 -35.53 -20.92
C ASN A 90 6.17 -35.76 -21.93
N ASN A 91 6.50 -36.08 -23.18
CA ASN A 91 6.08 -37.33 -23.84
C ASN A 91 6.27 -37.35 -25.36
N MET A 92 6.73 -38.54 -25.81
CA MET A 92 6.52 -39.23 -27.08
C MET A 92 7.19 -38.71 -28.37
N ASP A 93 8.35 -39.34 -28.64
CA ASP A 93 8.84 -39.87 -29.91
C ASP A 93 7.92 -39.70 -31.13
N LEU A 94 8.31 -38.80 -32.05
CA LEU A 94 7.81 -38.73 -33.42
C LEU A 94 8.95 -38.23 -34.33
N SER A 95 9.27 -39.03 -35.35
CA SER A 95 10.26 -38.88 -36.44
C SER A 95 11.16 -37.63 -36.45
N GLN A 96 12.46 -37.83 -36.22
CA GLN A 96 13.54 -36.83 -36.36
C GLN A 96 14.07 -36.69 -37.81
N GLU A 97 13.23 -36.82 -38.83
CA GLU A 97 13.68 -36.62 -40.22
C GLU A 97 13.44 -35.17 -40.67
N CYS A 98 14.45 -34.56 -41.29
CA CYS A 98 14.37 -33.20 -41.83
C CYS A 98 14.11 -33.26 -43.34
N TYR A 99 13.02 -32.63 -43.80
CA TYR A 99 12.61 -32.57 -45.20
C TYR A 99 13.12 -31.31 -45.93
N LEU A 100 13.96 -30.49 -45.27
CA LEU A 100 14.56 -29.29 -45.84
C LEU A 100 15.81 -29.62 -46.66
N GLN A 101 15.88 -29.14 -47.91
CA GLN A 101 17.02 -29.39 -48.81
C GLN A 101 18.22 -28.48 -48.51
N GLN A 102 17.95 -27.29 -47.97
CA GLN A 102 18.93 -26.24 -47.70
C GLN A 102 18.64 -25.57 -46.36
N TYR A 103 19.53 -25.75 -45.37
CA TYR A 103 19.53 -25.08 -44.06
C TYR A 103 20.93 -25.18 -43.40
N PRO A 104 21.27 -24.35 -42.39
CA PRO A 104 22.55 -24.43 -41.68
C PRO A 104 22.60 -25.66 -40.77
N GLN A 105 23.70 -26.43 -40.83
CA GLN A 105 23.90 -27.61 -39.95
C GLN A 105 24.00 -27.26 -38.45
N CYS A 106 24.20 -25.99 -38.11
CA CYS A 106 24.25 -25.52 -36.74
C CYS A 106 22.86 -25.26 -36.14
N CYS A 107 21.79 -25.34 -36.94
CA CYS A 107 20.41 -25.19 -36.49
C CYS A 107 19.73 -26.57 -36.40
N ALA A 108 18.80 -26.71 -35.45
CA ALA A 108 17.98 -27.91 -35.31
C ALA A 108 16.86 -27.88 -36.38
N CYS A 109 16.66 -29.00 -37.06
CA CYS A 109 15.58 -29.17 -38.02
C CYS A 109 14.73 -30.38 -37.64
N LYS A 110 13.41 -30.21 -37.67
CA LYS A 110 12.43 -31.28 -37.49
C LYS A 110 11.36 -31.12 -38.56
N GLU A 111 11.20 -32.11 -39.43
CA GLU A 111 10.30 -32.06 -40.59
C GLU A 111 10.55 -30.82 -41.49
N THR A 112 9.75 -29.76 -41.33
CA THR A 112 9.88 -28.47 -42.05
C THR A 112 10.10 -27.28 -41.11
N GLU A 113 10.30 -27.55 -39.81
CA GLU A 113 10.55 -26.57 -38.75
C GLU A 113 12.06 -26.40 -38.56
N LEU A 114 12.50 -25.14 -38.47
CA LEU A 114 13.91 -24.78 -38.34
C LEU A 114 14.13 -23.87 -37.13
N GLU A 115 14.93 -24.35 -36.18
CA GLU A 115 15.26 -23.65 -34.94
C GLU A 115 16.76 -23.38 -34.83
N CYS A 116 17.11 -22.09 -34.78
CA CYS A 116 18.48 -21.61 -34.64
C CYS A 116 18.65 -20.92 -33.27
N ILE A 117 18.89 -21.71 -32.22
CA ILE A 117 19.00 -21.25 -30.83
C ILE A 117 20.47 -21.10 -30.42
N ASN A 118 20.89 -19.92 -29.95
CA ASN A 118 22.28 -19.65 -29.48
C ASN A 118 23.40 -19.92 -30.51
N VAL A 119 23.10 -19.80 -31.82
CA VAL A 119 24.02 -20.18 -32.91
C VAL A 119 25.01 -19.06 -33.29
N ASN A 120 24.94 -17.89 -32.65
CA ASN A 120 25.76 -16.69 -32.95
C ASN A 120 25.72 -16.29 -34.44
N LEU A 121 24.52 -16.33 -35.06
CA LEU A 121 24.34 -15.98 -36.46
C LEU A 121 24.57 -14.47 -36.70
N LYS A 122 25.30 -14.14 -37.77
CA LYS A 122 25.60 -12.75 -38.18
C LYS A 122 24.56 -12.16 -39.13
N SER A 123 23.81 -13.01 -39.82
CA SER A 123 22.75 -12.68 -40.76
C SER A 123 21.80 -13.86 -40.88
N VAL A 124 20.57 -13.60 -41.34
CA VAL A 124 19.61 -14.67 -41.64
C VAL A 124 20.21 -15.60 -42.72
N PRO A 125 20.29 -16.92 -42.47
CA PRO A 125 20.81 -17.88 -43.42
C PRO A 125 19.85 -18.10 -44.60
N LEU A 126 20.38 -18.55 -45.74
CA LEU A 126 19.54 -18.98 -46.86
C LEU A 126 18.93 -20.34 -46.52
N VAL A 127 17.60 -20.42 -46.58
CA VAL A 127 16.81 -21.61 -46.21
C VAL A 127 15.86 -22.00 -47.33
N SER A 128 15.39 -23.24 -47.31
CA SER A 128 14.45 -23.76 -48.32
C SER A 128 13.10 -23.04 -48.25
N SER A 129 12.38 -22.96 -49.38
CA SER A 129 11.10 -22.26 -49.47
C SER A 129 9.93 -22.95 -48.77
N ASN A 130 10.06 -24.25 -48.48
CA ASN A 130 9.07 -25.08 -47.80
C ASN A 130 9.19 -25.07 -46.26
N VAL A 131 9.93 -24.10 -45.69
CA VAL A 131 10.03 -23.92 -44.22
C VAL A 131 8.72 -23.37 -43.69
N THR A 132 8.15 -24.04 -42.69
CA THR A 132 6.86 -23.68 -42.07
C THR A 132 7.04 -22.87 -40.79
N LEU A 133 8.04 -23.21 -39.98
CA LEU A 133 8.46 -22.49 -38.78
C LEU A 133 9.92 -22.09 -38.89
N PHE A 134 10.20 -20.80 -38.69
CA PHE A 134 11.57 -20.30 -38.66
C PHE A 134 11.82 -19.48 -37.39
N SER A 135 12.58 -20.07 -36.46
CA SER A 135 12.94 -19.45 -35.18
C SER A 135 14.42 -19.14 -35.11
N ILE A 136 14.74 -17.86 -34.86
CA ILE A 136 16.09 -17.37 -34.61
C ILE A 136 16.10 -16.70 -33.23
N TYR A 137 16.37 -17.50 -32.20
CA TYR A 137 16.24 -17.11 -30.80
C TYR A 137 17.60 -16.94 -30.12
N SER A 138 17.76 -15.85 -29.36
CA SER A 138 18.90 -15.58 -28.46
C SER A 138 20.28 -15.69 -29.14
N ASN A 139 20.66 -14.67 -29.91
CA ASN A 139 22.06 -14.44 -30.32
C ASN A 139 22.75 -13.37 -29.46
N THR A 140 22.29 -13.20 -28.22
CA THR A 140 22.83 -12.25 -27.25
C THR A 140 23.91 -12.90 -26.39
N LYS A 141 24.99 -12.17 -26.10
CA LYS A 141 26.04 -12.62 -25.18
C LYS A 141 25.43 -12.94 -23.80
N TYR A 142 25.65 -14.17 -23.33
CA TYR A 142 25.45 -14.71 -21.97
C TYR A 142 24.06 -15.28 -21.56
N LYS A 143 24.03 -16.61 -21.32
CA LYS A 143 23.70 -17.17 -20.00
C LYS A 143 24.44 -18.49 -19.74
N LYS A 144 24.84 -18.67 -18.47
CA LYS A 144 25.82 -19.62 -17.95
C LYS A 144 25.10 -20.88 -17.43
N GLY A 145 25.52 -22.06 -17.88
CA GLY A 145 25.53 -23.30 -17.10
C GLY A 145 24.31 -24.22 -17.14
N GLN A 146 24.41 -25.32 -17.91
CA GLN A 146 24.03 -26.66 -17.48
C GLN A 146 24.94 -27.70 -18.17
N PRO A 147 25.52 -28.68 -17.45
CA PRO A 147 26.33 -29.73 -18.04
C PRO A 147 25.52 -31.03 -18.24
N GLY A 148 25.79 -31.71 -19.36
CA GLY A 148 25.22 -33.01 -19.73
C GLY A 148 24.29 -32.87 -20.94
N THR A 149 24.45 -33.53 -22.07
CA THR A 149 25.16 -34.78 -22.37
C THR A 149 25.45 -34.86 -23.88
N SER A 150 26.67 -35.30 -24.19
CA SER A 150 27.10 -36.07 -25.38
C SER A 150 26.73 -35.62 -26.81
N ARG A 151 27.81 -35.24 -27.52
CA ARG A 151 28.12 -35.46 -28.95
C ARG A 151 27.26 -34.73 -29.99
N LEU A 152 27.74 -33.55 -30.40
CA LEU A 152 27.78 -33.23 -31.83
C LEU A 152 29.09 -32.49 -32.18
N LYS A 153 29.81 -33.09 -33.13
CA LYS A 153 30.92 -32.51 -33.88
C LYS A 153 30.39 -31.27 -34.61
N CYS A 154 30.53 -30.09 -34.02
CA CYS A 154 30.38 -28.85 -34.77
C CYS A 154 31.76 -28.42 -35.28
N CYS A 155 31.85 -28.18 -36.58
CA CYS A 155 33.05 -27.87 -37.37
C CYS A 155 34.10 -27.03 -36.62
N SER A 156 35.32 -27.55 -36.65
CA SER A 156 36.55 -26.87 -36.24
C SER A 156 36.96 -25.76 -37.22
N VAL A 157 36.12 -24.72 -37.40
CA VAL A 157 36.53 -23.38 -37.89
C VAL A 157 35.53 -22.34 -37.36
N CYS A 158 35.61 -22.01 -36.07
CA CYS A 158 35.08 -20.76 -35.52
C CYS A 158 36.19 -20.11 -34.68
N ARG A 159 37.27 -19.71 -35.37
CA ARG A 159 38.29 -18.82 -34.82
C ARG A 159 37.94 -17.40 -35.29
N TYR A 160 38.11 -16.43 -34.39
CA TYR A 160 37.99 -14.97 -34.55
C TYR A 160 36.71 -14.28 -34.04
N LEU A 161 36.92 -13.67 -32.86
CA LEU A 161 36.34 -12.46 -32.27
C LEU A 161 34.82 -12.31 -32.09
N SER A 162 34.52 -12.06 -30.82
CA SER A 162 33.26 -11.84 -30.14
C SER A 162 32.58 -10.51 -30.47
N HIS A 163 31.97 -10.32 -31.64
CA HIS A 163 31.00 -9.25 -31.88
C HIS A 163 29.96 -9.65 -32.95
N ASN A 164 28.69 -9.30 -32.70
CA ASN A 164 27.49 -9.34 -33.58
C ASN A 164 26.61 -10.61 -33.41
N CYS A 165 25.38 -10.61 -32.87
CA CYS A 165 24.27 -9.65 -32.74
C CYS A 165 23.65 -9.25 -34.11
N ILE A 166 22.55 -9.88 -34.56
CA ILE A 166 21.84 -9.47 -35.79
C ILE A 166 21.31 -8.05 -35.59
N THR A 167 21.93 -7.07 -36.23
CA THR A 167 21.61 -5.64 -36.06
C THR A 167 20.73 -5.08 -37.18
N SER A 168 20.76 -5.69 -38.36
CA SER A 168 20.03 -5.24 -39.56
C SER A 168 19.66 -6.42 -40.45
N LEU A 169 18.40 -6.43 -40.92
CA LEU A 169 17.88 -7.42 -41.86
C LEU A 169 17.84 -6.80 -43.26
N ARG A 170 18.40 -7.51 -44.25
CA ARG A 170 18.37 -7.03 -45.64
C ARG A 170 16.92 -7.04 -46.17
N PRO A 171 16.52 -6.06 -47.01
CA PRO A 171 15.21 -6.07 -47.66
C PRO A 171 15.00 -7.36 -48.48
N GLY A 172 13.81 -7.96 -48.39
CA GLY A 172 13.44 -9.14 -49.19
C GLY A 172 14.12 -10.46 -48.82
N VAL A 173 14.75 -10.58 -47.64
CA VAL A 173 15.38 -11.83 -47.18
C VAL A 173 14.39 -13.00 -47.09
N PHE A 174 13.12 -12.72 -46.84
CA PHE A 174 12.05 -13.71 -46.74
C PHE A 174 11.19 -13.85 -48.00
N LYS A 175 11.64 -13.29 -49.14
CA LYS A 175 10.83 -13.16 -50.36
C LYS A 175 10.29 -14.49 -50.89
N ASP A 176 11.07 -15.55 -50.77
CA ASP A 176 10.76 -16.86 -51.35
C ASP A 176 10.07 -17.81 -50.34
N LEU A 177 9.82 -17.35 -49.10
CA LEU A 177 9.24 -18.15 -48.01
C LEU A 177 7.71 -18.04 -47.96
N HIS A 178 7.04 -18.48 -49.03
CA HIS A 178 5.59 -18.32 -49.17
C HIS A 178 4.77 -19.20 -48.22
N GLU A 179 5.32 -20.33 -47.77
CA GLU A 179 4.67 -21.31 -46.88
C GLU A 179 4.96 -21.05 -45.39
N LEU A 180 5.78 -20.05 -45.07
CA LEU A 180 6.16 -19.73 -43.69
C LEU A 180 4.93 -19.26 -42.91
N SER A 181 4.65 -19.94 -41.81
CA SER A 181 3.53 -19.64 -40.92
C SER A 181 3.99 -19.02 -39.59
N TRP A 182 5.20 -19.35 -39.12
CA TRP A 182 5.76 -18.84 -37.87
C TRP A 182 7.13 -18.20 -38.09
N LEU A 183 7.28 -16.93 -37.68
CA LEU A 183 8.54 -16.22 -37.72
C LEU A 183 8.87 -15.64 -36.34
N ILE A 184 9.95 -16.13 -35.74
CA ILE A 184 10.43 -15.71 -34.42
C ILE A 184 11.84 -15.11 -34.56
N LEU A 185 11.98 -13.84 -34.19
CA LEU A 185 13.23 -13.06 -34.27
C LEU A 185 13.59 -12.43 -32.90
N ASP A 186 13.18 -13.08 -31.82
CA ASP A 186 13.32 -12.58 -30.45
C ASP A 186 14.79 -12.51 -30.00
N ASP A 187 15.08 -11.59 -29.08
CA ASP A 187 16.40 -11.41 -28.48
C ASP A 187 17.50 -11.19 -29.52
N ASN A 188 17.24 -10.31 -30.48
CA ASN A 188 18.24 -9.79 -31.41
C ASN A 188 18.28 -8.26 -31.29
N PRO A 189 19.44 -7.58 -31.39
CA PRO A 189 19.47 -6.12 -31.31
C PRO A 189 19.14 -5.48 -32.67
N ILE A 190 18.01 -5.87 -33.26
CA ILE A 190 17.54 -5.30 -34.54
C ILE A 190 17.06 -3.89 -34.27
N THR A 191 17.62 -2.92 -34.99
CA THR A 191 17.32 -1.49 -34.79
C THR A 191 16.24 -0.98 -35.75
N ARG A 192 16.23 -1.46 -36.99
CA ARG A 192 15.36 -0.98 -38.06
C ARG A 192 14.86 -2.12 -38.94
N ILE A 193 13.58 -2.05 -39.29
CA ILE A 193 12.95 -2.93 -40.26
C ILE A 193 12.47 -2.12 -41.46
N SER A 194 12.62 -2.68 -42.67
CA SER A 194 12.13 -2.07 -43.90
C SER A 194 10.80 -2.67 -44.30
N GLN A 195 9.95 -1.92 -44.99
CA GLN A 195 8.66 -2.43 -45.51
C GLN A 195 8.85 -3.65 -46.44
N GLN A 196 9.97 -3.68 -47.17
CA GLN A 196 10.28 -4.75 -48.12
C GLN A 196 10.78 -6.04 -47.45
N LEU A 197 11.06 -6.02 -46.14
CA LEU A 197 11.57 -7.18 -45.41
C LEU A 197 10.60 -8.37 -45.45
N PHE A 198 9.30 -8.09 -45.25
CA PHE A 198 8.25 -9.11 -45.15
C PHE A 198 7.57 -9.43 -46.49
N THR A 199 8.15 -8.99 -47.61
CA THR A 199 7.62 -9.31 -48.94
C THR A 199 7.60 -10.82 -49.12
N GLY A 200 6.50 -11.39 -49.63
CA GLY A 200 6.41 -12.83 -49.93
C GLY A 200 5.82 -13.71 -48.82
N LEU A 201 5.69 -13.19 -47.59
CA LEU A 201 5.19 -13.92 -46.41
C LEU A 201 3.66 -14.04 -46.35
N ASN A 202 3.06 -14.58 -47.41
CA ASN A 202 1.61 -14.59 -47.58
C ASN A 202 0.88 -15.51 -46.58
N SER A 203 1.53 -16.57 -46.10
CA SER A 203 0.94 -17.55 -45.18
C SER A 203 1.27 -17.29 -43.71
N LEU A 204 1.96 -16.17 -43.41
CA LEU A 204 2.44 -15.91 -42.06
C LEU A 204 1.27 -15.67 -41.10
N PHE A 205 1.29 -16.43 -40.02
CA PHE A 205 0.24 -16.48 -39.00
C PHE A 205 0.72 -15.88 -37.67
N PHE A 206 2.01 -16.06 -37.35
CA PHE A 206 2.62 -15.63 -36.10
C PHE A 206 3.92 -14.86 -36.38
N LEU A 207 4.05 -13.66 -35.80
CA LEU A 207 5.26 -12.84 -35.85
C LEU A 207 5.66 -12.40 -34.44
N SER A 208 6.89 -12.74 -34.05
CA SER A 208 7.49 -12.30 -32.79
C SER A 208 8.85 -11.64 -33.01
N MET A 209 9.00 -10.43 -32.45
CA MET A 209 10.26 -9.69 -32.36
C MET A 209 10.43 -9.09 -30.96
N ILE A 210 10.29 -9.93 -29.94
CA ILE A 210 10.39 -9.56 -28.52
C ILE A 210 11.84 -9.14 -28.21
N ASN A 211 12.01 -8.15 -27.33
CA ASN A 211 13.31 -7.74 -26.80
C ASN A 211 14.34 -7.40 -27.89
N ASN A 212 13.92 -6.58 -28.85
CA ASN A 212 14.77 -6.02 -29.89
C ASN A 212 15.05 -4.51 -29.61
N HIS A 213 15.64 -3.77 -30.55
CA HIS A 213 15.92 -2.33 -30.43
C HIS A 213 15.18 -1.51 -31.48
N LEU A 214 13.97 -1.94 -31.87
CA LEU A 214 13.20 -1.28 -32.92
C LEU A 214 12.82 0.13 -32.48
N GLU A 215 13.25 1.15 -33.24
CA GLU A 215 12.93 2.56 -32.99
C GLU A 215 11.55 2.95 -33.55
N ALA A 216 11.14 2.40 -34.70
CA ALA A 216 9.88 2.75 -35.35
C ALA A 216 9.36 1.61 -36.23
N LEU A 217 8.03 1.58 -36.43
CA LEU A 217 7.37 0.62 -37.32
C LEU A 217 7.17 1.18 -38.74
N PRO A 218 7.31 0.38 -39.81
CA PRO A 218 7.03 0.80 -41.18
C PRO A 218 5.53 1.01 -41.43
N LYS A 219 5.18 2.06 -42.18
CA LYS A 219 3.79 2.47 -42.46
C LYS A 219 2.88 1.38 -43.04
N GLU A 220 3.41 0.49 -43.87
CA GLU A 220 2.66 -0.62 -44.48
C GLU A 220 3.37 -1.96 -44.23
N MET A 221 3.87 -2.17 -43.00
CA MET A 221 4.59 -3.38 -42.60
C MET A 221 3.82 -4.66 -42.93
N CYS A 222 2.50 -4.65 -42.70
CA CYS A 222 1.67 -5.85 -42.73
C CYS A 222 0.99 -6.13 -44.08
N LYS A 223 1.29 -5.33 -45.13
CA LYS A 223 0.64 -5.45 -46.44
C LYS A 223 0.86 -6.81 -47.11
N HIS A 224 2.02 -7.42 -46.88
CA HIS A 224 2.41 -8.70 -47.45
C HIS A 224 2.17 -9.88 -46.49
N MET A 225 1.48 -9.67 -45.37
CA MET A 225 1.16 -10.68 -44.36
C MET A 225 -0.32 -10.60 -43.95
N PRO A 226 -1.29 -10.81 -44.87
CA PRO A 226 -2.71 -10.56 -44.61
C PRO A 226 -3.37 -11.58 -43.65
N HIS A 227 -2.77 -12.74 -43.44
CA HIS A 227 -3.30 -13.84 -42.61
C HIS A 227 -2.79 -13.84 -41.17
N LEU A 228 -2.05 -12.81 -40.78
CA LEU A 228 -1.35 -12.75 -39.52
C LEU A 228 -2.33 -12.52 -38.35
N ASN A 229 -2.19 -13.36 -37.31
CA ASN A 229 -3.12 -13.46 -36.20
C ASN A 229 -2.48 -13.05 -34.85
N TRP A 230 -1.17 -13.24 -34.67
CA TRP A 230 -0.42 -12.75 -33.50
C TRP A 230 0.76 -11.87 -33.91
N VAL A 231 0.84 -10.68 -33.32
CA VAL A 231 1.99 -9.78 -33.40
C VAL A 231 2.52 -9.49 -32.00
N PHE A 232 3.73 -9.94 -31.72
CA PHE A 232 4.45 -9.63 -30.48
C PHE A 232 5.65 -8.74 -30.76
N LEU A 233 5.58 -7.49 -30.29
CA LEU A 233 6.67 -6.51 -30.34
C LEU A 233 7.06 -5.92 -28.97
N PRO A 234 6.87 -6.61 -27.82
CA PRO A 234 7.17 -6.01 -26.54
C PRO A 234 8.68 -5.83 -26.29
N ARG A 235 9.01 -4.91 -25.38
CA ARG A 235 10.40 -4.61 -24.97
C ARG A 235 11.27 -4.13 -26.14
N ASN A 236 10.74 -3.24 -26.96
CA ASN A 236 11.48 -2.53 -28.01
C ASN A 236 11.65 -1.04 -27.61
N GLN A 237 12.06 -0.19 -28.55
CA GLN A 237 12.24 1.25 -28.35
C GLN A 237 11.31 2.06 -29.26
N ILE A 238 10.13 1.50 -29.56
CA ILE A 238 9.21 2.09 -30.53
C ILE A 238 8.64 3.38 -29.95
N ASP A 239 8.95 4.52 -30.55
CA ASP A 239 8.43 5.82 -30.15
C ASP A 239 7.24 6.29 -30.99
N PHE A 240 7.21 5.88 -32.26
CA PHE A 240 6.23 6.30 -33.26
C PHE A 240 5.64 5.11 -34.03
N VAL A 241 4.30 5.05 -34.05
CA VAL A 241 3.52 4.10 -34.85
C VAL A 241 2.78 4.85 -35.96
N PRO A 242 3.20 4.74 -37.24
CA PRO A 242 2.56 5.47 -38.31
C PRO A 242 1.10 5.06 -38.55
N ASP A 243 0.33 5.98 -39.12
CA ASP A 243 -1.02 5.70 -39.62
C ASP A 243 -1.03 4.49 -40.56
N LYS A 244 -2.08 3.66 -40.43
CA LYS A 244 -2.35 2.48 -41.28
C LYS A 244 -1.36 1.32 -41.13
N THR A 245 -0.43 1.36 -40.19
CA THR A 245 0.53 0.26 -39.91
C THR A 245 -0.17 -1.11 -39.82
N PHE A 246 -1.32 -1.19 -39.14
CA PHE A 246 -2.07 -2.43 -38.95
C PHE A 246 -3.32 -2.59 -39.85
N SER A 247 -3.52 -1.70 -40.83
CA SER A 247 -4.77 -1.64 -41.63
C SER A 247 -5.07 -2.90 -42.46
N SER A 248 -4.04 -3.69 -42.78
CA SER A 248 -4.17 -4.92 -43.57
C SER A 248 -4.53 -6.15 -42.73
N LEU A 249 -4.41 -6.07 -41.40
CA LEU A 249 -4.52 -7.19 -40.47
C LEU A 249 -5.95 -7.44 -39.98
N LYS A 250 -6.84 -7.83 -40.90
CA LYS A 250 -8.27 -7.99 -40.59
C LYS A 250 -8.57 -9.15 -39.64
N ASN A 251 -7.70 -10.14 -39.58
CA ASN A 251 -7.86 -11.37 -38.80
C ASN A 251 -6.97 -11.41 -37.55
N LEU A 252 -6.36 -10.27 -37.18
CA LEU A 252 -5.50 -10.20 -36.01
C LEU A 252 -6.29 -10.50 -34.75
N GLY A 253 -5.87 -11.49 -33.98
CA GLY A 253 -6.44 -11.86 -32.69
C GLY A 253 -5.72 -11.20 -31.52
N GLU A 254 -4.40 -11.02 -31.61
CA GLU A 254 -3.59 -10.49 -30.51
C GLU A 254 -2.49 -9.55 -30.99
N LEU A 255 -2.40 -8.40 -30.32
CA LEU A 255 -1.40 -7.38 -30.57
C LEU A 255 -0.76 -6.95 -29.24
N ASP A 256 0.54 -7.17 -29.13
CA ASP A 256 1.33 -6.73 -27.98
C ASP A 256 2.39 -5.71 -28.41
N LEU A 257 2.24 -4.49 -27.86
CA LEU A 257 3.16 -3.36 -28.01
C LEU A 257 3.69 -2.90 -26.65
N SER A 258 3.59 -3.74 -25.61
CA SER A 258 3.99 -3.38 -24.25
C SER A 258 5.49 -3.09 -24.10
N ASN A 259 5.86 -2.34 -23.05
CA ASN A 259 7.26 -1.98 -22.76
C ASN A 259 7.99 -1.33 -23.97
N ASN A 260 7.34 -0.35 -24.61
CA ASN A 260 7.92 0.49 -25.64
C ASN A 260 7.98 1.96 -25.19
N MET A 261 8.30 2.89 -26.09
CA MET A 261 8.42 4.32 -25.82
C MET A 261 7.32 5.14 -26.51
N ILE A 262 6.16 4.53 -26.77
CA ILE A 262 5.10 5.14 -27.56
C ILE A 262 4.49 6.32 -26.79
N MET A 263 4.59 7.52 -27.37
CA MET A 263 4.06 8.76 -26.78
C MET A 263 2.71 9.18 -27.36
N ASP A 264 2.37 8.76 -28.57
CA ASP A 264 1.10 9.10 -29.20
C ASP A 264 0.62 7.94 -30.09
N LEU A 265 -0.68 7.74 -30.12
CA LEU A 265 -1.34 6.74 -30.97
C LEU A 265 -2.25 7.47 -31.94
N PRO A 266 -2.16 7.20 -33.26
CA PRO A 266 -3.08 7.81 -34.19
C PRO A 266 -4.54 7.37 -33.95
N HIS A 267 -5.50 8.29 -34.06
CA HIS A 267 -6.92 8.08 -33.75
C HIS A 267 -7.58 6.87 -34.43
N HIS A 268 -7.06 6.40 -35.56
CA HIS A 268 -7.65 5.31 -36.34
C HIS A 268 -6.72 4.10 -36.50
N ILE A 269 -5.70 3.99 -35.65
CA ILE A 269 -4.69 2.92 -35.75
C ILE A 269 -5.29 1.51 -35.62
N PHE A 270 -6.33 1.35 -34.80
CA PHE A 270 -7.02 0.07 -34.55
C PHE A 270 -8.35 -0.08 -35.30
N LYS A 271 -8.67 0.82 -36.24
CA LYS A 271 -9.98 0.87 -36.90
C LYS A 271 -10.32 -0.41 -37.68
N ASP A 272 -9.32 -0.98 -38.34
CA ASP A 272 -9.50 -2.15 -39.23
C ASP A 272 -9.34 -3.50 -38.51
N LEU A 273 -8.90 -3.50 -37.25
CA LEU A 273 -8.65 -4.69 -36.42
C LEU A 273 -9.95 -5.25 -35.81
N LYS A 274 -10.87 -5.70 -36.67
CA LYS A 274 -12.22 -6.08 -36.24
C LYS A 274 -12.28 -7.38 -35.43
N HIS A 275 -11.31 -8.27 -35.56
CA HIS A 275 -11.28 -9.56 -34.85
C HIS A 275 -10.32 -9.58 -33.67
N LEU A 276 -9.77 -8.42 -33.29
CA LEU A 276 -8.82 -8.33 -32.19
C LEU A 276 -9.50 -8.73 -30.89
N GLN A 277 -8.91 -9.71 -30.23
CA GLN A 277 -9.34 -10.25 -28.94
C GLN A 277 -8.45 -9.72 -27.81
N LYS A 278 -7.17 -9.45 -28.09
CA LYS A 278 -6.21 -9.02 -27.08
C LYS A 278 -5.39 -7.84 -27.56
N LEU A 279 -5.29 -6.83 -26.71
CA LEU A 279 -4.47 -5.66 -26.94
C LEU A 279 -3.67 -5.34 -25.69
N ASN A 280 -2.35 -5.35 -25.83
CA ASN A 280 -1.46 -4.92 -24.78
C ASN A 280 -0.70 -3.65 -25.18
N LEU A 281 -0.90 -2.58 -24.41
CA LEU A 281 -0.20 -1.31 -24.54
C LEU A 281 0.60 -0.94 -23.28
N SER A 282 0.63 -1.82 -22.28
CA SER A 282 1.18 -1.50 -20.97
C SER A 282 2.64 -1.05 -21.02
N TYR A 283 3.07 -0.33 -19.98
CA TYR A 283 4.43 0.20 -19.87
C TYR A 283 4.87 1.08 -21.06
N ASN A 284 3.94 1.81 -21.67
CA ASN A 284 4.24 2.89 -22.61
C ASN A 284 3.95 4.26 -21.99
N PRO A 285 4.74 5.31 -22.28
CA PRO A 285 4.53 6.66 -21.77
C PRO A 285 3.42 7.41 -22.54
N LEU A 286 2.24 6.80 -22.65
CA LEU A 286 1.08 7.39 -23.33
C LEU A 286 0.39 8.43 -22.43
N PRO A 287 0.41 9.73 -22.77
CA PRO A 287 -0.18 10.79 -21.95
C PRO A 287 -1.70 10.91 -22.16
N TYR A 288 -2.23 10.46 -23.29
CA TYR A 288 -3.63 10.60 -23.66
C TYR A 288 -4.15 9.36 -24.40
N LEU A 289 -5.34 8.93 -24.01
CA LEU A 289 -6.11 7.89 -24.68
C LEU A 289 -7.55 8.37 -24.86
N ASP A 290 -7.98 8.46 -26.11
CA ASP A 290 -9.34 8.86 -26.49
C ASP A 290 -10.28 7.65 -26.70
N GLU A 291 -11.59 7.90 -26.60
CA GLU A 291 -12.68 6.96 -26.92
C GLU A 291 -12.56 6.41 -28.34
N ASP A 292 -12.16 7.26 -29.30
CA ASP A 292 -12.11 6.88 -30.71
C ASP A 292 -11.06 5.80 -31.02
N HIS A 293 -10.03 5.63 -30.17
CA HIS A 293 -9.02 4.56 -30.35
C HIS A 293 -9.62 3.17 -30.18
N PHE A 294 -10.58 2.99 -29.26
CA PHE A 294 -11.11 1.69 -28.87
C PHE A 294 -12.48 1.39 -29.50
N LYS A 295 -13.11 2.38 -30.14
CA LYS A 295 -14.48 2.31 -30.68
C LYS A 295 -14.71 1.18 -31.68
N SER A 296 -13.70 0.79 -32.45
CA SER A 296 -13.78 -0.29 -33.45
C SER A 296 -13.64 -1.69 -32.86
N LEU A 297 -13.09 -1.83 -31.65
CA LEU A 297 -12.63 -3.09 -31.06
C LEU A 297 -13.76 -3.86 -30.34
N LYS A 298 -14.82 -4.21 -31.07
CA LYS A 298 -16.04 -4.81 -30.49
C LYS A 298 -15.83 -6.22 -29.89
N TYR A 299 -14.84 -6.95 -30.39
CA TYR A 299 -14.56 -8.34 -30.02
C TYR A 299 -13.41 -8.49 -29.03
N LEU A 300 -12.87 -7.36 -28.54
CA LEU A 300 -11.78 -7.37 -27.57
C LEU A 300 -12.25 -8.05 -26.27
N GLN A 301 -11.44 -8.97 -25.78
CA GLN A 301 -11.62 -9.76 -24.56
C GLN A 301 -10.65 -9.34 -23.46
N SER A 302 -9.41 -8.98 -23.82
CA SER A 302 -8.37 -8.54 -22.90
C SER A 302 -7.75 -7.22 -23.34
N LEU A 303 -7.69 -6.26 -22.43
CA LEU A 303 -7.05 -4.95 -22.64
C LEU A 303 -6.09 -4.64 -21.50
N ASP A 304 -4.81 -4.57 -21.81
CA ASP A 304 -3.78 -4.24 -20.84
C ASP A 304 -3.29 -2.79 -21.02
N LEU A 305 -3.56 -1.98 -20.00
CA LEU A 305 -3.16 -0.57 -19.86
C LEU A 305 -2.37 -0.36 -18.56
N GLU A 306 -1.70 -1.41 -18.06
CA GLU A 306 -0.88 -1.32 -16.86
C GLU A 306 0.20 -0.22 -17.02
N LYS A 307 0.42 0.54 -15.94
CA LYS A 307 1.33 1.69 -15.88
C LYS A 307 1.08 2.83 -16.89
N ILE A 308 -0.08 2.87 -17.54
CA ILE A 308 -0.54 4.04 -18.30
C ILE A 308 -1.42 4.94 -17.43
N GLU A 309 -1.20 6.26 -17.52
CA GLU A 309 -2.03 7.24 -16.85
C GLU A 309 -3.06 7.85 -17.81
N ILE A 310 -4.33 7.79 -17.42
CA ILE A 310 -5.46 8.20 -18.27
C ILE A 310 -6.19 9.34 -17.54
N PRO A 311 -5.75 10.60 -17.68
CA PRO A 311 -6.32 11.72 -16.93
C PRO A 311 -7.79 11.99 -17.28
N ASN A 312 -8.19 11.76 -18.54
CA ASN A 312 -9.54 12.00 -19.04
C ASN A 312 -10.35 10.70 -19.23
N ILE A 313 -10.20 9.76 -18.30
CA ILE A 313 -10.91 8.47 -18.38
C ILE A 313 -12.43 8.64 -18.28
N ASN A 314 -13.18 7.96 -19.15
CA ASN A 314 -14.63 8.03 -19.19
C ASN A 314 -15.24 6.64 -19.46
N THR A 315 -16.44 6.38 -18.94
CA THR A 315 -17.18 5.13 -19.16
C THR A 315 -17.45 4.87 -20.65
N ARG A 316 -17.62 5.94 -21.45
CA ARG A 316 -17.86 5.87 -22.89
C ARG A 316 -16.69 5.23 -23.67
N MET A 317 -15.46 5.37 -23.17
CA MET A 317 -14.28 4.77 -23.78
C MET A 317 -14.37 3.25 -23.86
N PHE A 318 -14.91 2.62 -22.80
CA PHE A 318 -14.97 1.16 -22.69
C PHE A 318 -16.33 0.58 -23.11
N GLN A 319 -17.39 1.40 -23.16
CA GLN A 319 -18.77 0.97 -23.42
C GLN A 319 -18.97 0.21 -24.75
N HIS A 320 -18.13 0.49 -25.75
CA HIS A 320 -18.19 -0.15 -27.07
C HIS A 320 -17.66 -1.60 -27.08
N MET A 321 -16.77 -1.94 -26.16
CA MET A 321 -16.10 -3.25 -26.07
C MET A 321 -16.92 -4.23 -25.22
N ARG A 322 -18.08 -4.64 -25.74
CA ARG A 322 -19.06 -5.46 -24.99
C ARG A 322 -18.56 -6.85 -24.57
N ASN A 323 -17.55 -7.37 -25.28
CA ASN A 323 -16.98 -8.69 -25.02
C ASN A 323 -15.76 -8.65 -24.08
N LEU A 324 -15.41 -7.46 -23.57
CA LEU A 324 -14.24 -7.28 -22.72
C LEU A 324 -14.44 -7.99 -21.38
N SER A 325 -13.59 -8.98 -21.10
CA SER A 325 -13.61 -9.76 -19.87
C SER A 325 -12.49 -9.39 -18.92
N TYR A 326 -11.31 -9.04 -19.42
CA TYR A 326 -10.12 -8.68 -18.64
C TYR A 326 -9.68 -7.26 -18.97
N ILE A 327 -9.45 -6.44 -17.95
CA ILE A 327 -8.82 -5.13 -18.11
C ILE A 327 -7.79 -4.88 -17.01
N TYR A 328 -6.62 -4.39 -17.41
CA TYR A 328 -5.53 -4.06 -16.50
C TYR A 328 -5.28 -2.57 -16.55
N PHE A 329 -5.24 -1.93 -15.38
CA PHE A 329 -5.04 -0.51 -15.22
C PHE A 329 -3.89 -0.21 -14.28
N LYS A 330 -3.36 1.02 -14.36
CA LYS A 330 -2.41 1.54 -13.37
C LYS A 330 -3.03 1.73 -11.98
N ASN A 331 -4.32 2.08 -11.89
CA ASN A 331 -4.96 2.48 -10.64
C ASN A 331 -6.33 1.80 -10.47
N PHE A 332 -6.60 1.27 -9.28
CA PHE A 332 -7.86 0.58 -8.93
C PHE A 332 -9.11 1.43 -9.20
N ARG A 333 -9.01 2.77 -9.07
CA ARG A 333 -10.13 3.70 -9.32
C ARG A 333 -10.65 3.62 -10.76
N TYR A 334 -9.81 3.26 -11.73
CA TYR A 334 -10.19 3.17 -13.14
C TYR A 334 -11.18 2.04 -13.42
N CYS A 335 -11.21 1.00 -12.58
CA CYS A 335 -12.18 -0.07 -12.67
C CYS A 335 -13.64 0.41 -12.54
N SER A 336 -13.89 1.53 -11.86
CA SER A 336 -15.24 2.12 -11.76
C SER A 336 -15.79 2.61 -13.10
N TYR A 337 -14.92 2.93 -14.06
CA TYR A 337 -15.30 3.38 -15.41
C TYR A 337 -15.64 2.22 -16.36
N ALA A 338 -15.29 0.98 -16.01
CA ALA A 338 -15.53 -0.20 -16.82
C ALA A 338 -16.38 -1.27 -16.08
N PRO A 339 -17.60 -0.94 -15.62
CA PRO A 339 -18.40 -1.83 -14.76
C PRO A 339 -18.93 -3.09 -15.47
N HIS A 340 -18.90 -3.12 -16.80
CA HIS A 340 -19.36 -4.27 -17.59
C HIS A 340 -18.30 -5.37 -17.70
N VAL A 341 -17.03 -5.06 -17.44
CA VAL A 341 -15.90 -5.99 -17.52
C VAL A 341 -15.98 -7.02 -16.39
N ARG A 342 -15.50 -8.24 -16.63
CA ARG A 342 -15.58 -9.33 -15.65
C ARG A 342 -14.51 -9.20 -14.56
N ILE A 343 -13.26 -8.98 -14.97
CA ILE A 343 -12.08 -8.94 -14.12
C ILE A 343 -11.34 -7.63 -14.41
N CYS A 344 -11.09 -6.84 -13.38
CA CYS A 344 -10.36 -5.58 -13.46
C CYS A 344 -9.24 -5.56 -12.42
N ILE A 345 -8.01 -5.28 -12.86
CA ILE A 345 -6.81 -5.28 -12.04
C ILE A 345 -6.21 -3.86 -12.03
N PRO A 346 -5.72 -3.32 -10.89
CA PRO A 346 -5.64 -3.95 -9.58
C PRO A 346 -6.98 -3.99 -8.82
N LEU A 347 -7.20 -5.07 -8.07
CA LEU A 347 -8.41 -5.31 -7.28
C LEU A 347 -8.47 -4.46 -5.99
N THR A 348 -7.34 -3.94 -5.52
CA THR A 348 -7.20 -3.24 -4.24
C THR A 348 -6.18 -2.10 -4.35
N ASP A 349 -6.28 -1.12 -3.44
CA ASP A 349 -5.20 -0.17 -3.11
C ASP A 349 -4.41 -0.63 -1.87
N GLY A 350 -4.53 -1.91 -1.49
CA GLY A 350 -4.01 -2.51 -0.26
C GLY A 350 -4.82 -2.36 1.00
N ILE A 351 -5.69 -1.35 1.02
CA ILE A 351 -6.44 -0.97 2.22
C ILE A 351 -7.92 -1.32 2.02
N SER A 352 -8.43 -1.00 0.84
CA SER A 352 -9.80 -1.20 0.40
C SER A 352 -9.90 -2.45 -0.46
N SER A 353 -10.99 -3.20 -0.30
CA SER A 353 -11.37 -4.24 -1.26
C SER A 353 -12.34 -3.66 -2.28
N PHE A 354 -12.72 -4.47 -3.27
CA PHE A 354 -13.76 -4.12 -4.23
C PHE A 354 -15.10 -3.76 -3.56
N GLU A 355 -15.46 -4.49 -2.51
CA GLU A 355 -16.76 -4.36 -1.84
C GLU A 355 -16.73 -3.39 -0.66
N ASP A 356 -15.58 -3.26 0.02
CA ASP A 356 -15.48 -2.57 1.30
C ASP A 356 -14.28 -1.61 1.37
N LEU A 357 -14.46 -0.50 2.11
CA LEU A 357 -13.41 0.51 2.35
C LEU A 357 -12.22 -0.05 3.13
N LEU A 358 -12.47 -0.91 4.12
CA LEU A 358 -11.45 -1.66 4.86
C LEU A 358 -11.62 -3.14 4.59
N ALA A 359 -10.70 -3.76 3.85
CA ALA A 359 -10.83 -5.16 3.45
C ALA A 359 -10.84 -6.14 4.65
N ASN A 360 -10.06 -5.85 5.70
CA ASN A 360 -9.85 -6.78 6.81
C ASN A 360 -10.81 -6.49 7.99
N ASN A 361 -11.58 -7.51 8.39
CA ASN A 361 -12.46 -7.44 9.56
C ASN A 361 -11.73 -7.09 10.87
N ILE A 362 -10.48 -7.51 11.02
CA ILE A 362 -9.66 -7.20 12.20
C ILE A 362 -9.33 -5.70 12.24
N LEU A 363 -8.97 -5.12 11.10
CA LEU A 363 -8.69 -3.68 11.00
C LEU A 363 -9.93 -2.85 11.38
N ARG A 364 -11.13 -3.28 10.98
CA ARG A 364 -12.39 -2.61 11.34
C ARG A 364 -12.60 -2.52 12.85
N ILE A 365 -12.33 -3.61 13.57
CA ILE A 365 -12.44 -3.64 15.04
C ILE A 365 -11.43 -2.67 15.63
N PHE A 366 -10.18 -2.69 15.16
CA PHE A 366 -9.13 -1.81 15.66
C PHE A 366 -9.41 -0.33 15.41
N VAL A 367 -9.95 0.06 14.25
CA VAL A 367 -10.33 1.46 13.96
C VAL A 367 -11.22 2.02 15.06
N TRP A 368 -12.30 1.30 15.40
CA TRP A 368 -13.23 1.74 16.44
C TRP A 368 -12.57 1.76 17.82
N VAL A 369 -11.86 0.69 18.20
CA VAL A 369 -11.20 0.60 19.50
C VAL A 369 -10.21 1.76 19.71
N ILE A 370 -9.37 2.02 18.71
CA ILE A 370 -8.37 3.10 18.80
C ILE A 370 -9.04 4.47 18.75
N ALA A 371 -10.06 4.68 17.90
CA ALA A 371 -10.83 5.94 17.88
C ALA A 371 -11.44 6.26 19.25
N PHE A 372 -12.05 5.27 19.92
CA PHE A 372 -12.61 5.45 21.25
C PHE A 372 -11.51 5.74 22.29
N ILE A 373 -10.42 4.99 22.32
CA ILE A 373 -9.34 5.19 23.29
C ILE A 373 -8.68 6.56 23.10
N THR A 374 -8.43 6.97 21.86
CA THR A 374 -7.80 8.26 21.54
C THR A 374 -8.70 9.44 21.92
N CYS A 375 -9.97 9.46 21.48
CA CYS A 375 -10.88 10.55 21.80
C CYS A 375 -11.17 10.64 23.31
N PHE A 376 -11.63 9.55 23.93
CA PHE A 376 -12.04 9.56 25.33
C PHE A 376 -10.85 9.65 26.29
N GLY A 377 -9.73 8.98 25.97
CA GLY A 377 -8.51 9.02 26.77
C GLY A 377 -7.89 10.42 26.84
N ASN A 378 -7.78 11.11 25.69
CA ASN A 378 -7.27 12.47 25.65
C ASN A 378 -8.23 13.49 26.28
N LEU A 379 -9.54 13.36 26.04
CA LEU A 379 -10.56 14.22 26.68
C LEU A 379 -10.55 14.06 28.21
N PHE A 380 -10.42 12.83 28.70
CA PHE A 380 -10.30 12.54 30.13
C PHE A 380 -9.07 13.23 30.74
N VAL A 381 -7.92 13.18 30.06
CA VAL A 381 -6.69 13.85 30.53
C VAL A 381 -6.84 15.36 30.57
N ILE A 382 -7.45 15.97 29.55
CA ILE A 382 -7.72 17.42 29.51
C ILE A 382 -8.62 17.83 30.68
N CYS A 383 -9.72 17.09 30.88
CA CYS A 383 -10.67 17.32 31.97
C CYS A 383 -9.97 17.22 33.34
N MET A 384 -9.28 16.10 33.60
CA MET A 384 -8.61 15.85 34.87
C MET A 384 -7.54 16.89 35.19
N ARG A 385 -6.72 17.29 34.21
CA ARG A 385 -5.68 18.31 34.39
C ARG A 385 -6.24 19.73 34.52
N THR A 386 -7.49 19.96 34.13
CA THR A 386 -8.16 21.25 34.30
C THR A 386 -8.76 21.36 35.71
N PHE A 387 -9.33 20.29 36.25
CA PHE A 387 -9.89 20.29 37.61
C PHE A 387 -8.85 20.14 38.72
N ILE A 388 -7.76 19.40 38.48
CA ILE A 388 -6.74 19.15 39.49
C ILE A 388 -5.64 20.20 39.36
N ARG A 389 -5.49 21.06 40.38
CA ARG A 389 -4.49 22.13 40.43
C ARG A 389 -3.07 21.53 40.34
N ALA A 390 -2.46 21.62 39.16
CA ALA A 390 -1.13 21.08 38.89
C ALA A 390 -0.02 21.97 39.46
N GLU A 391 1.06 21.34 39.92
CA GLU A 391 2.23 21.97 40.52
C GLU A 391 2.97 22.89 39.53
N ASN A 392 3.02 22.51 38.24
CA ASN A 392 3.61 23.30 37.15
C ASN A 392 2.57 23.66 36.07
N LYS A 393 2.15 24.93 36.05
CA LYS A 393 1.11 25.43 35.12
C LYS A 393 1.52 25.37 33.64
N THR A 394 2.79 25.62 33.31
CA THR A 394 3.31 25.63 31.92
C THR A 394 3.32 24.22 31.33
N HIS A 395 3.96 23.27 31.99
CA HIS A 395 4.01 21.87 31.57
C HIS A 395 2.61 21.23 31.47
N ALA A 396 1.69 21.59 32.37
CA ALA A 396 0.31 21.14 32.28
C ALA A 396 -0.45 21.75 31.09
N MET A 397 -0.06 22.95 30.63
CA MET A 397 -0.63 23.57 29.43
C MET A 397 -0.16 22.86 28.16
N SER A 398 1.14 22.58 28.04
CA SER A 398 1.72 21.85 26.90
C SER A 398 1.09 20.46 26.73
N ILE A 399 0.90 19.70 27.82
CA ILE A 399 0.22 18.39 27.76
C ILE A 399 -1.24 18.53 27.33
N LYS A 400 -1.96 19.57 27.77
CA LYS A 400 -3.34 19.79 27.32
C LYS A 400 -3.42 20.05 25.81
N ILE A 401 -2.48 20.83 25.27
CA ILE A 401 -2.40 21.12 23.83
C ILE A 401 -2.02 19.86 23.03
N LEU A 402 -1.10 19.04 23.54
CA LEU A 402 -0.79 17.72 22.94
C LEU A 402 -2.03 16.83 22.86
N CYS A 403 -2.81 16.73 23.95
CA CYS A 403 -4.07 15.98 23.96
C CYS A 403 -5.11 16.56 22.98
N CYS A 404 -5.11 17.86 22.71
CA CYS A 404 -5.98 18.45 21.69
C CYS A 404 -5.58 17.99 20.28
N ALA A 405 -4.28 17.94 19.97
CA ALA A 405 -3.80 17.42 18.70
C ALA A 405 -4.16 15.93 18.56
N ASP A 406 -3.84 15.10 19.56
CA ASP A 406 -4.13 13.65 19.55
C ASP A 406 -5.64 13.32 19.46
N CYS A 407 -6.51 14.21 19.95
CA CYS A 407 -7.96 14.05 19.79
C CYS A 407 -8.40 14.16 18.31
N LEU A 408 -7.72 14.99 17.50
CA LEU A 408 -8.01 15.12 16.07
C LEU A 408 -7.74 13.82 15.31
N MET A 409 -6.69 13.06 15.68
CA MET A 409 -6.45 11.71 15.14
C MET A 409 -7.61 10.76 15.44
N GLY A 410 -8.16 10.81 16.66
CA GLY A 410 -9.33 10.01 17.03
C GLY A 410 -10.59 10.37 16.23
N VAL A 411 -10.81 11.66 15.99
CA VAL A 411 -11.92 12.15 15.14
C VAL A 411 -11.76 11.66 13.70
N TYR A 412 -10.54 11.71 13.16
CA TYR A 412 -10.23 11.14 11.85
C TYR A 412 -10.59 9.66 11.76
N LEU A 413 -10.12 8.83 12.71
CA LEU A 413 -10.42 7.39 12.72
C LEU A 413 -11.91 7.10 12.88
N PHE A 414 -12.63 7.91 13.66
CA PHE A 414 -14.08 7.80 13.78
C PHE A 414 -14.78 7.99 12.44
N PHE A 415 -14.36 8.98 11.64
CA PHE A 415 -14.91 9.18 10.30
C PHE A 415 -14.55 8.04 9.35
N VAL A 416 -13.32 7.51 9.40
CA VAL A 416 -12.93 6.31 8.62
C VAL A 416 -13.87 5.15 8.94
N GLY A 417 -14.10 4.85 10.22
CA GLY A 417 -15.01 3.79 10.65
C GLY A 417 -16.48 4.06 10.25
N PHE A 418 -16.92 5.31 10.26
CA PHE A 418 -18.27 5.68 9.81
C PHE A 418 -18.47 5.46 8.31
N PHE A 419 -17.51 5.89 7.48
CA PHE A 419 -17.59 5.72 6.02
C PHE A 419 -17.37 4.28 5.58
N ASP A 420 -16.60 3.48 6.33
CA ASP A 420 -16.52 2.03 6.13
C ASP A 420 -17.89 1.36 6.28
N ILE A 421 -18.65 1.71 7.33
CA ILE A 421 -20.02 1.22 7.51
C ILE A 421 -20.94 1.70 6.38
N LYS A 422 -20.80 2.97 5.97
CA LYS A 422 -21.67 3.59 4.96
C LYS A 422 -21.54 2.96 3.58
N TYR A 423 -20.33 2.61 3.17
CA TYR A 423 -20.04 2.10 1.81
C TYR A 423 -19.90 0.58 1.74
N ARG A 424 -20.22 -0.12 2.82
CA ARG A 424 -20.07 -1.57 2.96
C ARG A 424 -20.83 -2.34 1.87
N GLY A 425 -20.15 -3.33 1.28
CA GLY A 425 -20.69 -4.19 0.22
C GLY A 425 -20.92 -3.50 -1.13
N GLN A 426 -20.64 -2.19 -1.25
CA GLN A 426 -20.89 -1.40 -2.46
C GLN A 426 -19.79 -0.35 -2.72
N TYR A 427 -18.60 -0.52 -2.13
CA TYR A 427 -17.56 0.50 -2.17
C TYR A 427 -17.12 0.84 -3.61
N GLN A 428 -16.99 -0.14 -4.51
CA GLN A 428 -16.65 0.09 -5.92
C GLN A 428 -17.47 1.21 -6.58
N LYS A 429 -18.78 1.28 -6.31
CA LYS A 429 -19.66 2.28 -6.93
C LYS A 429 -19.38 3.70 -6.42
N TYR A 430 -18.94 3.80 -5.17
CA TYR A 430 -18.73 5.08 -4.49
C TYR A 430 -17.25 5.44 -4.34
N ALA A 431 -16.31 4.56 -4.69
CA ALA A 431 -14.87 4.75 -4.49
C ALA A 431 -14.38 6.05 -5.14
N LEU A 432 -14.72 6.29 -6.41
CA LEU A 432 -14.37 7.54 -7.11
C LEU A 432 -14.96 8.78 -6.42
N LEU A 433 -16.27 8.75 -6.16
CA LEU A 433 -17.00 9.85 -5.51
C LEU A 433 -16.45 10.15 -4.11
N TRP A 434 -16.03 9.11 -3.39
CA TRP A 434 -15.46 9.20 -2.05
C TRP A 434 -14.09 9.85 -2.09
N MET A 435 -13.17 9.33 -2.90
CA MET A 435 -11.79 9.78 -2.98
C MET A 435 -11.66 11.21 -3.55
N GLU A 436 -12.53 11.61 -4.48
CA GLU A 436 -12.58 12.98 -4.99
C GLU A 436 -13.36 13.94 -4.07
N SER A 437 -14.07 13.42 -3.08
CA SER A 437 -14.89 14.26 -2.21
C SER A 437 -14.04 15.20 -1.36
N LEU A 438 -14.61 16.39 -1.09
CA LEU A 438 -14.08 17.31 -0.08
C LEU A 438 -14.00 16.65 1.31
N GLN A 439 -14.86 15.67 1.61
CA GLN A 439 -14.89 14.97 2.89
C GLN A 439 -13.60 14.17 3.10
N CYS A 440 -13.19 13.39 2.10
CA CYS A 440 -11.94 12.63 2.11
C CYS A 440 -10.72 13.57 2.25
N ARG A 441 -10.69 14.66 1.48
CA ARG A 441 -9.61 15.66 1.55
C ARG A 441 -9.49 16.32 2.93
N LEU A 442 -10.61 16.69 3.55
CA LEU A 442 -10.63 17.25 4.91
C LEU A 442 -10.22 16.24 5.99
N MET A 443 -10.53 14.95 5.79
CA MET A 443 -10.06 13.89 6.69
C MET A 443 -8.53 13.74 6.63
N GLY A 444 -7.96 13.73 5.43
CA GLY A 444 -6.51 13.71 5.24
C GLY A 444 -5.81 14.92 5.85
N PHE A 445 -6.40 16.12 5.70
CA PHE A 445 -5.95 17.33 6.37
C PHE A 445 -5.92 17.17 7.90
N LEU A 446 -6.99 16.65 8.51
CA LEU A 446 -7.07 16.44 9.96
C LEU A 446 -6.02 15.45 10.46
N ALA A 447 -5.85 14.34 9.73
CA ALA A 447 -4.86 13.32 10.07
C ALA A 447 -3.42 13.88 9.99
N MET A 448 -3.08 14.57 8.91
CA MET A 448 -1.76 15.19 8.72
C MET A 448 -1.47 16.26 9.77
N LEU A 449 -2.44 17.14 10.04
CA LEU A 449 -2.33 18.17 11.07
C LEU A 449 -2.07 17.54 12.43
N SER A 450 -2.84 16.50 12.77
CA SER A 450 -2.72 15.81 14.05
C SER A 450 -1.35 15.15 14.23
N THR A 451 -0.84 14.41 13.24
CA THR A 451 0.44 13.71 13.38
C THR A 451 1.60 14.67 13.54
N GLU A 452 1.68 15.68 12.66
CA GLU A 452 2.82 16.59 12.62
C GLU A 452 2.86 17.50 13.85
N VAL A 453 1.71 18.04 14.25
CA VAL A 453 1.64 18.86 15.47
C VAL A 453 2.01 18.02 16.70
N SER A 454 1.53 16.77 16.80
CA SER A 454 1.88 15.90 17.93
C SER A 454 3.39 15.64 18.00
N VAL A 455 4.07 15.33 16.88
CA VAL A 455 5.53 15.12 16.86
C VAL A 455 6.28 16.37 17.30
N LEU A 456 5.95 17.55 16.74
CA LEU A 456 6.61 18.81 17.08
C LEU A 456 6.38 19.19 18.56
N LEU A 457 5.19 18.92 19.10
CA LEU A 457 4.88 19.14 20.52
C LEU A 457 5.65 18.18 21.44
N LEU A 458 5.81 16.91 21.05
CA LEU A 458 6.65 15.95 21.76
C LEU A 458 8.10 16.44 21.76
N THR A 459 8.65 16.87 20.62
CA THR A 459 10.00 17.44 20.56
C THR A 459 10.14 18.63 21.50
N TYR A 460 9.18 19.56 21.49
CA TYR A 460 9.20 20.72 22.39
C TYR A 460 9.18 20.31 23.87
N LEU A 461 8.30 19.38 24.26
CA LEU A 461 8.22 18.87 25.63
C LEU A 461 9.54 18.26 26.09
N THR A 462 10.24 17.57 25.19
CA THR A 462 11.53 16.95 25.51
C THR A 462 12.65 17.97 25.66
N LEU A 463 12.69 18.98 24.78
CA LEU A 463 13.62 20.11 24.87
C LEU A 463 13.39 20.97 26.12
N GLU A 464 12.13 21.22 26.49
CA GLU A 464 11.79 21.95 27.73
C GLU A 464 12.43 21.26 28.95
N LYS A 465 12.36 19.91 29.01
CA LYS A 465 12.95 19.13 30.10
C LYS A 465 14.46 19.06 30.02
N TYR A 466 15.01 18.94 28.81
CA TYR A 466 16.45 18.94 28.58
C TYR A 466 17.10 20.21 29.17
N VAL A 467 16.57 21.39 28.85
CA VAL A 467 17.13 22.66 29.35
C VAL A 467 17.07 22.73 30.87
N VAL A 468 15.96 22.32 31.48
CA VAL A 468 15.78 22.38 32.95
C VAL A 468 16.69 21.39 33.69
N ILE A 469 16.91 20.19 33.14
CA ILE A 469 17.69 19.12 33.79
C ILE A 469 19.20 19.32 33.57
N VAL A 470 19.63 19.59 32.34
CA VAL A 470 21.06 19.69 32.00
C VAL A 470 21.64 21.05 32.43
N PHE A 471 20.85 22.12 32.39
CA PHE A 471 21.30 23.48 32.71
C PHE A 471 20.46 24.13 33.83
N PRO A 472 20.51 23.59 35.07
CA PRO A 472 19.62 24.01 36.17
C PRO A 472 19.78 25.50 36.57
N PHE A 473 20.97 26.08 36.40
CA PHE A 473 21.31 27.47 36.72
C PHE A 473 21.28 28.42 35.52
N SER A 474 20.95 27.93 34.31
CA SER A 474 20.79 28.83 33.18
C SER A 474 19.56 29.72 33.39
N ASN A 475 19.68 31.01 33.04
CA ASN A 475 18.55 31.94 32.99
C ASN A 475 17.56 31.63 31.84
N ILE A 476 17.81 30.55 31.09
CA ILE A 476 17.02 30.12 29.94
C ILE A 476 15.84 29.28 30.42
N ARG A 477 14.96 29.88 31.22
CA ARG A 477 13.68 29.24 31.59
C ARG A 477 12.56 29.90 30.80
N PRO A 478 11.89 29.18 29.88
CA PRO A 478 10.82 29.77 29.10
C PRO A 478 9.70 30.23 30.03
N GLY A 479 9.39 31.52 29.99
CA GLY A 479 8.26 32.09 30.70
C GLY A 479 6.93 31.62 30.12
N LYS A 480 5.82 31.80 30.85
CA LYS A 480 4.48 31.40 30.37
C LYS A 480 4.12 31.98 29.00
N HIS A 481 4.46 33.25 28.76
CA HIS A 481 4.20 33.90 27.47
C HIS A 481 5.08 33.33 26.35
N GLN A 482 6.36 33.06 26.64
CA GLN A 482 7.26 32.45 25.65
C GLN A 482 6.81 31.03 25.28
N THR A 483 6.44 30.21 26.28
CA THR A 483 5.85 28.88 26.04
C THR A 483 4.58 28.97 25.19
N LEU A 484 3.68 29.90 25.50
CA LEU A 484 2.44 30.08 24.72
C LEU A 484 2.75 30.45 23.25
N ILE A 485 3.67 31.39 23.01
CA ILE A 485 4.07 31.79 21.66
C ILE A 485 4.64 30.59 20.89
N ILE A 486 5.55 29.81 21.50
CA ILE A 486 6.13 28.62 20.85
C ILE A 486 5.04 27.61 20.49
N LEU A 487 4.08 27.35 21.40
CA LEU A 487 2.98 26.41 21.16
C LEU A 487 2.07 26.90 20.02
N VAL A 488 1.80 28.20 19.92
CA VAL A 488 1.06 28.78 18.79
C VAL A 488 1.83 28.66 17.49
N CYS A 489 3.15 28.92 17.49
CA CYS A 489 3.99 28.75 16.30
C CYS A 489 4.00 27.30 15.80
N ILE A 490 4.03 26.31 16.70
CA ILE A 490 3.95 24.88 16.34
C ILE A 490 2.63 24.57 15.65
N TRP A 491 1.51 25.09 16.15
CA TRP A 491 0.19 24.93 15.51
C TRP A 491 0.11 25.58 14.14
N ILE A 492 0.68 26.79 13.99
CA ILE A 492 0.75 27.47 12.70
C ILE A 492 1.59 26.65 11.72
N ALA A 493 2.75 26.14 12.15
CA ALA A 493 3.60 25.30 11.30
C ALA A 493 2.88 24.02 10.85
N GLY A 494 2.20 23.33 11.76
CA GLY A 494 1.41 22.14 11.42
C GLY A 494 0.24 22.44 10.48
N PHE A 495 -0.45 23.56 10.67
CA PHE A 495 -1.52 24.00 9.77
C PHE A 495 -1.00 24.31 8.37
N LEU A 496 0.15 25.00 8.28
CA LEU A 496 0.81 25.27 7.00
C LEU A 496 1.19 23.97 6.30
N ILE A 497 1.78 23.00 7.02
CA ILE A 497 2.10 21.68 6.46
C ILE A 497 0.84 20.98 5.94
N ALA A 498 -0.27 21.00 6.67
CA ALA A 498 -1.50 20.33 6.24
C ALA A 498 -2.24 21.06 5.10
N ILE A 499 -2.13 22.40 4.98
CA ILE A 499 -2.89 23.18 3.99
C ILE A 499 -2.16 23.34 2.65
N ILE A 500 -0.83 23.25 2.61
CA ILE A 500 -0.02 23.42 1.38
C ILE A 500 -0.54 22.55 0.21
N PRO A 501 -0.89 21.27 0.40
CA PRO A 501 -1.40 20.44 -0.70
C PRO A 501 -2.73 20.90 -1.30
N PHE A 502 -3.46 21.84 -0.67
CA PHE A 502 -4.69 22.43 -1.21
C PHE A 502 -4.45 23.62 -2.13
N TRP A 503 -3.29 24.29 -2.04
CA TRP A 503 -3.07 25.58 -2.72
C TRP A 503 -3.08 25.45 -4.24
N SER A 504 -2.62 24.32 -4.77
CA SER A 504 -2.41 24.15 -6.20
C SER A 504 -2.72 22.72 -6.64
N GLU A 505 -3.94 22.52 -7.15
CA GLU A 505 -4.40 21.23 -7.69
C GLU A 505 -3.58 20.81 -8.92
N GLU A 506 -3.05 21.75 -9.71
CA GLU A 506 -2.13 21.44 -10.82
C GLU A 506 -0.75 20.94 -10.36
N PHE A 507 -0.29 21.31 -9.15
CA PHE A 507 1.04 20.92 -8.66
C PHE A 507 1.03 19.69 -7.73
N PHE A 508 -0.06 19.47 -6.99
CA PHE A 508 -0.17 18.37 -6.03
C PHE A 508 -1.23 17.32 -6.39
N GLY A 509 -2.10 17.61 -7.37
CA GLY A 509 -3.24 16.78 -7.69
C GLY A 509 -4.17 16.56 -6.50
N ASN A 510 -4.88 15.44 -6.48
CA ASN A 510 -5.67 15.01 -5.32
C ASN A 510 -4.77 14.33 -4.26
N PHE A 511 -3.85 15.09 -3.64
CA PHE A 511 -2.84 14.56 -2.72
C PHE A 511 -3.40 13.69 -1.58
N TYR A 512 -4.50 14.12 -0.97
CA TYR A 512 -5.13 13.38 0.13
C TYR A 512 -6.05 12.26 -0.36
N GLY A 513 -6.71 12.42 -1.51
CA GLY A 513 -7.67 11.45 -2.04
C GLY A 513 -7.08 10.42 -3.00
N LYS A 514 -5.83 9.99 -2.80
CA LYS A 514 -5.20 8.94 -3.62
C LYS A 514 -5.52 7.52 -3.17
N ASN A 515 -5.91 7.33 -1.90
CA ASN A 515 -6.29 6.05 -1.32
C ASN A 515 -7.63 6.14 -0.58
N GLY A 516 -8.23 4.99 -0.26
CA GLY A 516 -9.54 4.93 0.40
C GLY A 516 -9.58 5.59 1.79
N VAL A 517 -8.48 5.54 2.56
CA VAL A 517 -8.38 6.13 3.91
C VAL A 517 -7.97 7.61 3.93
N CYS A 518 -7.69 8.19 2.76
CA CYS A 518 -7.36 9.60 2.60
C CYS A 518 -6.07 10.06 3.29
N PHE A 519 -5.03 9.21 3.33
CA PHE A 519 -3.77 9.50 4.05
C PHE A 519 -2.51 9.29 3.18
N PRO A 520 -1.60 10.28 3.06
CA PRO A 520 -0.54 10.29 2.05
C PRO A 520 0.77 9.58 2.48
N LEU A 521 0.69 8.32 2.94
CA LEU A 521 1.85 7.57 3.45
C LEU A 521 2.65 6.80 2.38
N TYR A 522 1.98 6.10 1.47
CA TYR A 522 2.66 5.27 0.47
C TYR A 522 1.87 5.32 -0.83
N ASP A 523 2.57 5.64 -1.91
CA ASP A 523 2.02 5.56 -3.26
C ASP A 523 3.18 5.40 -4.25
N GLN A 524 3.13 4.33 -5.07
CA GLN A 524 4.10 4.09 -6.14
C GLN A 524 3.87 5.00 -7.35
N THR A 525 2.69 5.62 -7.45
CA THR A 525 2.21 6.38 -8.60
C THR A 525 2.31 7.90 -8.42
N GLU A 526 3.11 8.36 -7.45
CA GLU A 526 3.31 9.78 -7.22
C GLU A 526 4.17 10.44 -8.30
N ASP A 527 3.70 11.58 -8.81
CA ASP A 527 4.55 12.57 -9.47
C ASP A 527 5.79 12.84 -8.61
N PHE A 528 6.94 13.02 -9.28
CA PHE A 528 8.23 13.25 -8.63
C PHE A 528 8.17 14.31 -7.51
N ARG A 529 7.28 15.30 -7.66
CA ARG A 529 7.12 16.43 -6.74
C ARG A 529 6.26 16.12 -5.50
N SER A 530 5.11 15.46 -5.65
CA SER A 530 4.27 15.09 -4.48
C SER A 530 4.99 14.06 -3.61
N LYS A 531 5.72 13.14 -4.26
CA LYS A 531 6.66 12.22 -3.61
C LYS A 531 7.69 12.95 -2.78
N GLY A 532 8.32 13.99 -3.35
CA GLY A 532 9.29 14.84 -2.66
C GLY A 532 8.71 15.51 -1.41
N TYR A 533 7.48 16.00 -1.47
CA TYR A 533 6.81 16.63 -0.32
C TYR A 533 6.51 15.65 0.82
N SER A 534 5.89 14.50 0.50
CA SER A 534 5.58 13.45 1.48
C SER A 534 6.85 12.86 2.11
N LEU A 535 7.92 12.68 1.32
CA LEU A 535 9.24 12.31 1.83
C LEU A 535 9.83 13.37 2.77
N GLY A 536 9.77 14.64 2.39
CA GLY A 536 10.31 15.74 3.19
C GLY A 536 9.67 15.83 4.59
N ILE A 537 8.38 15.56 4.70
CA ILE A 537 7.67 15.60 5.99
C ILE A 537 7.92 14.32 6.80
N PHE A 538 7.50 13.17 6.27
CA PHE A 538 7.50 11.92 7.04
C PHE A 538 8.90 11.36 7.27
N LEU A 539 9.84 11.58 6.35
CA LEU A 539 11.23 11.15 6.53
C LEU A 539 12.11 12.32 6.98
N GLY A 540 11.96 13.53 6.46
CA GLY A 540 12.82 14.66 6.83
C GLY A 540 12.50 15.22 8.22
N VAL A 541 11.34 15.85 8.38
CA VAL A 541 10.93 16.54 9.61
C VAL A 541 10.83 15.56 10.79
N ASN A 542 10.17 14.42 10.59
CA ASN A 542 9.95 13.46 11.68
C ASN A 542 11.22 12.72 12.09
N LEU A 543 12.15 12.42 11.17
CA LEU A 543 13.46 11.87 11.55
C LEU A 543 14.30 12.90 12.31
N LEU A 544 14.29 14.16 11.88
CA LEU A 544 15.00 15.23 12.59
C LEU A 544 14.45 15.41 14.00
N ALA A 545 13.13 15.45 14.16
CA ALA A 545 12.45 15.51 15.45
C ALA A 545 12.86 14.32 16.34
N PHE A 546 12.87 13.10 15.78
CA PHE A 546 13.28 11.89 16.48
C PHE A 546 14.75 11.95 16.94
N LEU A 547 15.67 12.39 16.08
CA LEU A 547 17.09 12.54 16.41
C LEU A 547 17.30 13.56 17.54
N ILE A 548 16.59 14.70 17.50
CA ILE A 548 16.63 15.72 18.55
C ILE A 548 16.15 15.15 19.88
N ILE A 549 15.05 14.38 19.86
CA ILE A 549 14.53 13.68 21.03
C ILE A 549 15.63 12.75 21.57
N VAL A 550 16.09 11.76 20.80
CA VAL A 550 17.10 10.78 21.24
C VAL A 550 18.35 11.47 21.81
N PHE A 551 18.88 12.49 21.14
CA PHE A 551 20.03 13.25 21.62
C PHE A 551 19.77 13.95 22.96
N SER A 552 18.63 14.62 23.09
CA SER A 552 18.22 15.30 24.33
C SER A 552 18.12 14.33 25.49
N TYR A 553 17.64 13.11 25.23
CA TYR A 553 17.49 12.06 26.23
C TYR A 553 18.79 11.44 26.70
N ILE A 554 19.67 11.09 25.77
CA ILE A 554 21.01 10.61 26.09
C ILE A 554 21.72 11.64 26.97
N SER A 555 21.63 12.92 26.61
CA SER A 555 22.22 14.01 27.38
C SER A 555 21.60 14.19 28.77
N MET A 556 20.27 14.12 28.89
CA MET A 556 19.58 14.15 30.19
C MET A 556 20.02 13.00 31.09
N PHE A 557 20.10 11.78 30.54
CA PHE A 557 20.50 10.59 31.30
C PHE A 557 21.95 10.66 31.78
N CYS A 558 22.89 11.05 30.92
CA CYS A 558 24.29 11.26 31.28
C CYS A 558 24.45 12.34 32.37
N SER A 559 23.68 13.44 32.27
CA SER A 559 23.68 14.51 33.28
C SER A 559 23.19 13.98 34.64
N ILE A 560 22.07 13.26 34.67
CA ILE A 560 21.51 12.69 35.91
C ILE A 560 22.49 11.70 36.55
N GLN A 561 23.13 10.81 35.76
CA GLN A 561 24.12 9.88 36.29
C GLN A 561 25.34 10.59 36.88
N LYS A 562 25.82 11.65 36.22
CA LYS A 562 26.92 12.48 36.72
C LYS A 562 26.55 13.16 38.04
N THR A 563 25.34 13.72 38.15
CA THR A 563 24.86 14.36 39.38
C THR A 563 24.68 13.33 40.51
N ALA A 564 24.20 12.13 40.20
CA ALA A 564 24.03 11.05 41.17
C ALA A 564 25.37 10.54 41.74
N LEU A 565 26.43 10.49 40.92
CA LEU A 565 27.77 10.11 41.37
C LEU A 565 28.43 11.17 42.28
N GLN A 566 28.10 12.45 42.09
CA GLN A 566 28.71 13.56 42.83
C GLN A 566 28.00 13.88 44.17
N THR A 567 26.80 13.34 44.41
CA THR A 567 25.99 13.64 45.62
C THR A 567 25.61 12.36 46.37
N SER A 568 26.55 11.75 47.07
CA SER A 568 26.35 10.48 47.82
C SER A 568 25.50 10.61 49.10
N ASP A 569 25.30 11.82 49.65
CA ASP A 569 24.68 12.03 50.97
C ASP A 569 23.19 12.43 50.97
N MET A 570 22.54 12.65 49.81
CA MET A 570 21.12 13.04 49.74
C MET A 570 20.31 12.09 48.84
N ARG A 571 19.93 10.91 49.36
CA ARG A 571 19.20 9.85 48.62
C ARG A 571 17.77 10.18 48.19
N ILE A 572 17.12 11.20 48.77
CA ILE A 572 15.67 11.45 48.61
C ILE A 572 15.31 12.27 47.33
N PRO A 573 16.03 13.34 46.95
CA PRO A 573 15.81 14.05 45.68
C PRO A 573 16.13 13.18 44.46
N ILE A 574 17.25 12.44 44.52
CA ILE A 574 17.77 11.59 43.44
C ILE A 574 16.74 10.53 42.99
N ARG A 575 15.99 9.94 43.94
CA ARG A 575 14.98 8.92 43.61
C ARG A 575 13.80 9.49 42.81
N ARG A 576 13.50 10.78 42.96
CA ARG A 576 12.42 11.47 42.25
C ARG A 576 12.85 11.81 40.82
N ASP A 577 14.09 12.25 40.63
CA ASP A 577 14.65 12.58 39.31
C ASP A 577 14.92 11.33 38.45
N VAL A 578 15.38 10.23 39.04
CA VAL A 578 15.51 8.93 38.36
C VAL A 578 14.16 8.34 37.97
N ALA A 579 13.13 8.47 38.82
CA ALA A 579 11.77 8.03 38.49
C ALA A 579 11.14 8.88 37.37
N LEU A 580 11.47 10.17 37.31
CA LEU A 580 11.07 11.06 36.22
C LEU A 580 11.78 10.68 34.91
N ALA A 581 13.10 10.44 34.92
CA ALA A 581 13.87 10.05 33.75
C ALA A 581 13.41 8.70 33.15
N ASN A 582 13.21 7.68 33.99
CA ASN A 582 12.70 6.37 33.55
C ASN A 582 11.31 6.47 32.89
N ARG A 583 10.49 7.43 33.32
CA ARG A 583 9.17 7.66 32.73
C ARG A 583 9.27 8.26 31.32
N PHE A 584 10.15 9.24 31.16
CA PHE A 584 10.42 9.87 29.88
C PHE A 584 11.07 8.87 28.89
N PHE A 585 11.89 7.91 29.37
CA PHE A 585 12.42 6.82 28.55
C PHE A 585 11.30 5.99 27.89
N PHE A 586 10.27 5.58 28.63
CA PHE A 586 9.16 4.82 28.05
C PHE A 586 8.34 5.62 27.04
N ILE A 587 8.25 6.94 27.21
CA ILE A 587 7.58 7.84 26.26
C ILE A 587 8.33 7.87 24.92
N VAL A 588 9.65 8.05 24.96
CA VAL A 588 10.48 8.06 23.73
C VAL A 588 10.49 6.69 23.08
N PHE A 589 10.57 5.63 23.89
CA PHE A 589 10.58 4.27 23.39
C PHE A 589 9.28 3.91 22.68
N SER A 590 8.12 4.29 23.22
CA SER A 590 6.85 4.07 22.54
C SER A 590 6.75 4.86 21.24
N ASP A 591 7.18 6.13 21.23
CA ASP A 591 7.16 6.96 20.02
C ASP A 591 8.11 6.40 18.94
N ALA A 592 9.33 5.98 19.33
CA ALA A 592 10.29 5.33 18.45
C ALA A 592 9.71 4.11 17.73
N ILE A 593 9.04 3.23 18.48
CA ILE A 593 8.43 2.01 17.94
C ILE A 593 7.33 2.34 16.92
N CYS A 594 6.55 3.39 17.17
CA CYS A 594 5.46 3.79 16.26
C CYS A 594 6.00 4.36 14.93
N TRP A 595 7.15 5.04 14.96
CA TRP A 595 7.74 5.68 13.78
C TRP A 595 8.68 4.78 12.97
N ILE A 596 9.27 3.73 13.57
CA ILE A 596 10.16 2.80 12.85
C ILE A 596 9.50 2.23 11.57
N PRO A 597 8.26 1.68 11.58
CA PRO A 597 7.62 1.17 10.38
C PRO A 597 7.46 2.22 9.28
N VAL A 598 7.13 3.46 9.66
CA VAL A 598 6.98 4.59 8.75
C VAL A 598 8.32 4.92 8.08
N PHE A 599 9.41 5.01 8.84
CA PHE A 599 10.75 5.27 8.31
C PHE A 599 11.22 4.15 7.38
N VAL A 600 10.96 2.89 7.74
CA VAL A 600 11.33 1.73 6.92
C VAL A 600 10.62 1.78 5.57
N ILE A 601 9.30 1.96 5.55
CA ILE A 601 8.54 2.04 4.29
C ILE A 601 8.98 3.21 3.43
N LYS A 602 9.17 4.40 4.02
CA LYS A 602 9.62 5.57 3.26
C LYS A 602 11.02 5.39 2.71
N THR A 603 11.90 4.70 3.43
CA THR A 603 13.25 4.35 2.94
C THR A 603 13.18 3.33 1.81
N LEU A 604 12.35 2.28 1.94
CA LEU A 604 12.13 1.30 0.87
C LEU A 604 11.52 1.93 -0.39
N SER A 605 10.65 2.93 -0.23
CA SER A 605 10.07 3.73 -1.33
C SER A 605 11.12 4.55 -2.10
N LEU A 606 12.25 4.93 -1.48
CA LEU A 606 13.38 5.57 -2.17
C LEU A 606 14.14 4.58 -3.06
N PHE A 607 14.22 3.31 -2.64
CA PHE A 607 14.85 2.24 -3.41
C PHE A 607 13.96 1.64 -4.50
N GLN A 608 12.74 2.19 -4.72
CA GLN A 608 11.76 1.69 -5.70
C GLN A 608 11.41 0.20 -5.53
N VAL A 609 11.45 -0.30 -4.30
CA VAL A 609 11.03 -1.67 -3.99
C VAL A 609 9.50 -1.71 -3.89
N GLU A 610 8.89 -2.69 -4.55
CA GLU A 610 7.45 -2.94 -4.44
C GLU A 610 7.13 -3.44 -3.01
N ILE A 611 6.29 -2.69 -2.29
CA ILE A 611 5.91 -3.00 -0.91
C ILE A 611 4.49 -3.57 -0.95
N PRO A 612 4.22 -4.70 -0.28
CA PRO A 612 2.87 -5.24 -0.19
C PRO A 612 1.92 -4.21 0.41
N ASP A 613 0.86 -3.90 -0.33
CA ASP A 613 -0.05 -2.82 0.02
C ASP A 613 -0.78 -3.10 1.37
N THR A 614 -0.93 -4.37 1.76
CA THR A 614 -1.45 -4.78 3.08
C THR A 614 -0.70 -4.20 4.27
N ILE A 615 0.64 -4.03 4.17
CA ILE A 615 1.46 -3.50 5.28
C ILE A 615 1.16 -2.01 5.51
N THR A 616 0.91 -1.27 4.44
CA THR A 616 0.62 0.16 4.48
C THR A 616 -0.67 0.45 5.27
N SER A 617 -1.67 -0.41 5.11
CA SER A 617 -2.97 -0.37 5.79
C SER A 617 -2.82 -0.48 7.30
N TRP A 618 -2.02 -1.44 7.75
CA TRP A 618 -1.73 -1.62 9.17
C TRP A 618 -1.00 -0.41 9.76
N ILE A 619 -0.12 0.25 9.02
CA ILE A 619 0.61 1.39 9.55
C ILE A 619 -0.31 2.60 9.74
N VAL A 620 -1.13 2.93 8.75
CA VAL A 620 -2.03 4.10 8.81
C VAL A 620 -3.12 3.90 9.87
N ILE A 621 -3.68 2.70 9.97
CA ILE A 621 -4.84 2.43 10.83
C ILE A 621 -4.42 2.08 12.27
N PHE A 622 -3.31 1.38 12.44
CA PHE A 622 -2.91 0.84 13.74
C PHE A 622 -1.67 1.54 14.31
N PHE A 623 -0.52 1.49 13.63
CA PHE A 623 0.76 1.93 14.23
C PHE A 623 0.85 3.44 14.45
N LEU A 624 0.38 4.25 13.50
CA LEU A 624 0.48 5.70 13.61
C LEU A 624 -0.49 6.28 14.68
N PRO A 625 -1.74 5.83 14.77
CA PRO A 625 -2.66 6.29 15.82
C PRO A 625 -2.40 5.73 17.23
N ILE A 626 -1.66 4.61 17.38
CA ILE A 626 -1.39 4.02 18.71
C ILE A 626 -0.61 4.97 19.61
N ASN A 627 0.25 5.82 19.03
CA ASN A 627 1.02 6.81 19.78
C ASN A 627 0.09 7.79 20.51
N SER A 628 -0.89 8.34 19.78
CA SER A 628 -1.93 9.23 20.32
C SER A 628 -2.83 8.55 21.35
N ALA A 629 -2.98 7.22 21.29
CA ALA A 629 -3.74 6.42 22.27
C ALA A 629 -2.96 6.21 23.58
N LEU A 630 -1.63 6.05 23.49
CA LEU A 630 -0.75 5.78 24.62
C LEU A 630 -0.35 7.04 25.39
N ASN A 631 -0.32 8.21 24.73
CA ASN A 631 0.04 9.50 25.33
C ASN A 631 -0.70 9.79 26.65
N PRO A 632 -2.03 9.65 26.76
CA PRO A 632 -2.76 9.78 28.03
C PRO A 632 -2.21 8.93 29.19
N ILE A 633 -1.88 7.68 28.89
CA ILE A 633 -1.37 6.71 29.87
C ILE A 633 0.01 7.14 30.35
N LEU A 634 0.89 7.44 29.40
CA LEU A 634 2.29 7.77 29.66
C LEU A 634 2.43 9.13 30.37
N TYR A 635 1.68 10.15 29.98
CA TYR A 635 1.79 11.52 30.50
C TYR A 635 0.96 11.82 31.75
N THR A 636 -0.07 11.03 32.07
CA THR A 636 -0.95 11.35 33.20
C THR A 636 -1.22 10.17 34.13
N LEU A 637 -1.64 9.01 33.61
CA LEU A 637 -2.09 7.89 34.45
C LEU A 637 -0.96 7.21 35.24
N THR A 638 0.28 7.28 34.74
CA THR A 638 1.46 6.72 35.43
C THR A 638 2.00 7.60 36.57
N THR A 639 1.48 8.81 36.79
CA THR A 639 1.96 9.68 37.87
C THR A 639 1.56 9.18 39.26
N SER A 640 2.49 9.20 40.22
CA SER A 640 2.22 8.89 41.64
C SER A 640 1.11 9.77 42.21
N PHE A 641 1.11 11.06 41.86
CA PHE A 641 0.07 12.01 42.24
C PHE A 641 -1.34 11.59 41.77
N PHE A 642 -1.47 11.07 40.54
CA PHE A 642 -2.73 10.51 40.05
C PHE A 642 -3.13 9.25 40.82
N LYS A 643 -2.19 8.32 41.03
CA LYS A 643 -2.44 7.10 41.81
C LYS A 643 -2.92 7.41 43.22
N ASP A 644 -2.35 8.42 43.87
CA ASP A 644 -2.71 8.82 45.23
C ASP A 644 -4.08 9.50 45.29
N LYS A 645 -4.41 10.36 44.31
CA LYS A 645 -5.74 10.98 44.19
C LYS A 645 -6.84 9.98 43.80
N LEU A 646 -6.55 9.04 42.91
CA LEU A 646 -7.47 7.96 42.54
C LEU A 646 -7.76 7.08 43.75
N LYS A 647 -6.73 6.73 44.53
CA LYS A 647 -6.90 6.04 45.82
C LYS A 647 -7.77 6.83 46.79
N GLN A 648 -7.58 8.16 46.89
CA GLN A 648 -8.44 9.01 47.73
C GLN A 648 -9.90 9.05 47.25
N LEU A 649 -10.14 9.12 45.93
CA LEU A 649 -11.49 9.12 45.36
C LEU A 649 -12.17 7.76 45.50
N LEU A 650 -11.46 6.66 45.25
CA LEU A 650 -11.92 5.29 45.49
C LEU A 650 -12.22 5.07 46.98
N HIS A 651 -11.39 5.57 47.89
CA HIS A 651 -11.67 5.51 49.33
C HIS A 651 -12.90 6.33 49.72
N LYS A 652 -13.12 7.50 49.12
CA LYS A 652 -14.31 8.33 49.37
C LYS A 652 -15.58 7.66 48.83
N HIS A 653 -15.50 6.98 47.69
CA HIS A 653 -16.60 6.21 47.12
C HIS A 653 -16.90 4.93 47.93
N ARG A 654 -15.85 4.22 48.38
CA ARG A 654 -15.96 3.05 49.27
C ARG A 654 -16.53 3.42 50.64
N ARG A 655 -16.12 4.55 51.24
CA ARG A 655 -16.75 5.10 52.46
C ARG A 655 -18.21 5.49 52.24
N ARG A 656 -18.55 6.08 51.08
CA ARG A 656 -19.95 6.38 50.73
C ARG A 656 -20.79 5.12 50.51
N SER A 657 -20.24 4.03 49.98
CA SER A 657 -20.99 2.76 49.85
C SER A 657 -21.15 2.05 51.18
N ILE A 658 -20.16 2.13 52.08
CA ILE A 658 -20.24 1.61 53.46
C ILE A 658 -21.31 2.37 54.26
N PHE A 659 -21.34 3.70 54.22
CA PHE A 659 -22.38 4.51 54.87
C PHE A 659 -23.79 4.33 54.26
N LYS A 660 -23.88 3.88 53.00
CA LYS A 660 -25.15 3.53 52.35
C LYS A 660 -25.63 2.12 52.73
N SER A 661 -24.72 1.25 53.20
CA SER A 661 -25.04 -0.07 53.76
C SER A 661 -25.54 0.02 55.19
N GLU A 662 -24.94 0.87 56.04
CA GLU A 662 -25.42 1.08 57.43
C GLU A 662 -26.79 1.78 57.50
N LYS A 663 -27.12 2.66 56.55
CA LYS A 663 -28.47 3.26 56.46
C LYS A 663 -29.56 2.29 55.97
N LYS A 664 -29.20 1.11 55.47
CA LYS A 664 -30.17 0.07 55.06
C LYS A 664 -30.40 -1.00 56.12
N SER A 665 -29.59 -1.05 57.19
CA SER A 665 -29.74 -2.02 58.28
C SER A 665 -30.40 -1.47 59.55
N LEU A 666 -30.84 -0.20 59.55
CA LEU A 666 -31.46 0.44 60.72
C LEU A 666 -32.83 1.07 60.39
N SER A 667 -33.70 0.31 59.72
CA SER A 667 -35.07 0.74 59.45
C SER A 667 -36.02 -0.45 59.29
N THR A 668 -36.14 -1.29 60.32
CA THR A 668 -37.27 -2.21 60.54
C THR A 668 -37.23 -2.73 61.98
N SER A 669 -37.85 -2.00 62.91
CA SER A 669 -38.53 -2.55 64.10
C SER A 669 -39.20 -1.39 64.87
N ILE A 670 -40.36 -0.97 64.38
CA ILE A 670 -41.34 -0.24 65.19
C ILE A 670 -42.30 -1.31 65.74
N VAL A 671 -42.23 -1.57 67.04
CA VAL A 671 -43.30 -2.21 67.82
C VAL A 671 -43.54 -1.31 69.02
N TRP A 672 -44.81 -0.90 69.15
CA TRP A 672 -45.35 -0.09 70.23
C TRP A 672 -45.52 -0.93 71.51
N THR A 673 -45.30 -0.32 72.68
CA THR A 673 -46.35 0.01 73.68
C THR A 673 -45.71 0.60 74.95
N ASP A 674 -46.42 1.57 75.52
CA ASP A 674 -46.16 2.30 76.77
C ASP A 674 -46.00 1.40 78.00
N ASP A 675 -45.12 1.77 78.95
CA ASP A 675 -45.56 2.15 80.31
C ASP A 675 -44.40 2.58 81.23
N SER A 676 -44.61 3.73 81.87
CA SER A 676 -44.22 4.14 83.23
C SER A 676 -42.75 4.07 83.75
N SER A 677 -42.29 5.27 84.13
CA SER A 677 -41.61 5.62 85.40
C SER A 677 -40.07 5.58 85.53
N SER A 678 -39.53 6.80 85.76
CA SER A 678 -38.32 7.16 86.55
C SER A 678 -36.96 6.83 85.90
N LEU A 679 -35.94 7.70 85.82
CA LEU A 679 -35.35 8.53 86.87
C LEU A 679 -34.32 9.53 86.24
N LYS A 680 -34.42 10.82 86.64
CA LYS A 680 -33.37 11.88 86.83
C LYS A 680 -32.34 12.22 85.71
N LEU A 681 -32.33 13.48 85.22
CA LEU A 681 -31.56 14.66 85.70
C LEU A 681 -30.11 14.67 85.14
N GLY A 682 -29.55 15.67 84.45
CA GLY A 682 -29.99 17.02 84.06
C GLY A 682 -28.86 17.78 83.30
N MET A 683 -29.20 18.99 82.84
CA MET A 683 -28.38 20.16 82.44
C MET A 683 -27.33 20.02 81.31
N LEU A 684 -27.48 20.68 80.14
CA LEU A 684 -27.32 22.13 79.84
C LEU A 684 -26.00 22.74 80.37
N ASN A 685 -25.04 23.08 79.49
CA ASN A 685 -24.96 24.44 78.96
C ASN A 685 -23.86 24.68 77.91
N LYS A 686 -24.21 25.61 77.04
CA LYS A 686 -23.49 26.33 75.99
C LYS A 686 -22.80 27.56 76.62
N ILE A 687 -21.60 27.96 76.20
CA ILE A 687 -21.08 29.35 76.31
C ILE A 687 -20.04 29.61 75.20
N ILE A 688 -20.09 30.84 74.67
CA ILE A 688 -19.32 31.48 73.58
C ILE A 688 -18.38 32.55 74.20
N LEU A 689 -17.46 33.10 73.38
CA LEU A 689 -16.53 34.24 73.55
C LEU A 689 -15.13 33.84 74.04
N GLY A 690 -14.02 34.38 73.53
CA GLY A 690 -13.78 35.49 72.62
C GLY A 690 -12.35 36.01 72.84
N ASP A 691 -11.66 36.31 71.74
CA ASP A 691 -10.48 37.16 71.50
C ASP A 691 -9.28 37.27 72.48
N SER A 692 -8.11 37.25 71.82
CA SER A 692 -6.98 38.20 71.93
C SER A 692 -5.62 37.69 72.46
N VAL A 693 -4.66 37.70 71.51
CA VAL A 693 -3.36 38.41 71.57
C VAL A 693 -2.20 37.84 72.44
N THR A 694 -1.04 37.85 71.77
CA THR A 694 0.38 37.80 72.25
C THR A 694 1.06 36.48 72.63
N LYS A 695 2.05 36.14 71.76
CA LYS A 695 3.38 35.50 72.00
C LYS A 695 4.06 36.00 73.30
N PRO A 696 5.11 35.36 73.89
CA PRO A 696 6.21 34.69 73.16
C PRO A 696 6.93 33.47 73.83
N THR A 697 7.77 32.82 73.02
CA THR A 697 9.09 32.16 73.29
C THR A 697 9.39 31.41 74.61
N TYR A 698 9.94 30.20 74.43
CA TYR A 698 11.23 29.67 74.94
C TYR A 698 11.10 28.24 75.46
N LEU A 699 11.52 27.25 74.66
CA LEU A 699 12.69 26.36 74.83
C LEU A 699 12.62 25.20 73.84
#